data_AF-A0A7K1YYY9-F1
#
_entry.id   AF-A0A7K1YYY9-F1
#
_cell.length_a   1.000
_cell.length_b   1.000
_cell.length_c   1.000
_cell.angle_alpha   90.00
_cell.angle_beta   90.00
_cell.angle_gamma   90.00
#
_symmetry.space_group_name_H-M   'P 1'
#
loop_
_entity.id
_entity.type
_entity.pdbx_description
1 polymer ?
#
loop_
_entity_poly.entity_id
_entity_poly.type
_entity_poly.pdbx_seq_one_letter_code
_entity_poly.pdbx_strand_id
1 'polypeptide(L)'
;MNVPVKRTVSLIEPKDNSRSGKEDLRLSDFETDYSYVLLGEPGMGKSTEFKEEACRIHASTPIPANQFISRKPENHPEWRKGPLFIDGLDEVRVGSGDPRDALNKIIEHLESSGKPQFRLSCRSISWLEPGDRKRLATISGSKDVPVLLLNPLNYDDIRKIISEPNANAFIQQAHDHGMQAFLFNPQLLDLLLTSVKTDGWPDSPSKTFENACWKLVQEQNIEYRDARSYSQQPSHEAVLRAGGQLSALMLIANKAGWSYDYTDDSEILSLRDVETQDDVTLRVAFGSGLFEGGLTRRTPIHRLLAEFFGARYLHQKIESGLSVRRVFALIMGDDGVPFPDLRGLTAWLASLNPQARKILIHTDPAAIAFNGDASSFSLGERRELLVNLEHSIDLTSTWPSAAALGALVGSQGASLIWELTGLPERSESRQMLVYQLLRGVSQRYSGMGVVRRLGPEVQLEVSRKNLLNIVYDPSWQEFIRCEAFRALNLLLVEKSNREMTIGKFLSDLQLDLLPDEKNDLRGTILDLLYPKELPPPEVWNYLIDRTVAYRHNIYLEFWHRLIDRSQENQIRELLDSLCDRSSVVIPKLANHRLSSIVPRLLARGLDLFGDELDISDLYRWFKLVKYDVQTSQLVSLDSSDRSYNRNDEANKTIRNWLSERQAIQRALIEHDLLTQESRISDSGMIGLKFVGRNPPAGFRLWCLTRAAELWGPHQIAAKRLAWWSVSIKGRWEDPLPDHKVEQIVSDIPGLREWNRKRLSSKDRAEQEHTEWSNKLANIRDADRERRQKELEAIRQQKSELAAGNCVPDLLHHLASIYFDGFATGGKDPKSHLESYLEGDMSLARATLAGFRSMLDRDDLPDLDQIAHLHENNKMSLFALPFLAGMEEENDSLIDSLSERGRRRALGFYLVTDRPMVPATPRGENLVNLFAFNERYHPPWYEKALK
;
A
#
# COMPACT_ATOMS: atom_id res chain seq x y z
N MET A 1 -2.08 20.68 -19.85
CA MET A 1 -2.07 19.19 -19.84
C MET A 1 -2.59 18.67 -21.18
N ASN A 2 -1.90 17.71 -21.83
CA ASN A 2 -2.29 17.15 -23.15
C ASN A 2 -2.34 15.60 -23.14
N VAL A 3 -2.44 14.97 -21.96
CA VAL A 3 -2.56 13.50 -21.88
C VAL A 3 -4.06 13.16 -21.76
N PRO A 4 -4.64 12.46 -22.75
CA PRO A 4 -6.06 12.13 -22.73
C PRO A 4 -6.38 11.11 -21.63
N VAL A 5 -7.41 11.40 -20.84
CA VAL A 5 -7.86 10.56 -19.72
C VAL A 5 -9.31 10.15 -19.93
N LYS A 6 -9.66 8.92 -19.60
CA LYS A 6 -11.04 8.43 -19.68
C LYS A 6 -11.87 9.00 -18.52
N ARG A 7 -12.48 10.17 -18.71
CA ARG A 7 -13.28 10.85 -17.68
C ARG A 7 -14.59 10.13 -17.38
N THR A 8 -15.07 10.32 -16.15
CA THR A 8 -16.37 9.81 -15.69
C THR A 8 -17.45 10.89 -15.67
N VAL A 9 -18.70 10.47 -15.78
CA VAL A 9 -19.89 11.31 -15.78
C VAL A 9 -21.01 10.68 -14.96
N SER A 10 -21.88 11.54 -14.43
CA SER A 10 -23.12 11.16 -13.76
C SER A 10 -24.33 11.51 -14.63
N LEU A 11 -25.28 10.59 -14.78
CA LEU A 11 -26.46 10.80 -15.62
C LEU A 11 -27.56 11.53 -14.83
N ILE A 12 -27.99 12.70 -15.32
CA ILE A 12 -29.14 13.44 -14.78
C ILE A 12 -30.43 12.91 -15.44
N GLU A 13 -30.90 11.74 -14.99
CA GLU A 13 -32.18 11.00 -15.25
C GLU A 13 -33.08 11.41 -16.45
N PRO A 14 -33.69 10.47 -17.21
CA PRO A 14 -35.00 9.98 -16.76
C PRO A 14 -35.18 8.45 -16.77
N LYS A 15 -35.85 8.01 -15.68
CA LYS A 15 -36.52 6.76 -15.26
C LYS A 15 -36.77 5.54 -16.16
N ASP A 16 -36.42 5.50 -17.45
CA ASP A 16 -36.82 4.38 -18.34
C ASP A 16 -35.66 3.53 -18.92
N ASN A 17 -34.40 3.75 -18.50
CA ASN A 17 -33.26 2.95 -18.96
C ASN A 17 -32.54 2.25 -17.80
N SER A 18 -32.03 1.03 -18.05
CA SER A 18 -31.23 0.18 -17.13
C SER A 18 -29.94 0.81 -16.58
N ARG A 19 -29.69 2.09 -16.90
CA ARG A 19 -28.55 2.91 -16.49
C ARG A 19 -28.94 4.02 -15.48
N SER A 20 -30.21 4.11 -15.07
CA SER A 20 -30.68 5.12 -14.09
C SER A 20 -30.04 4.92 -12.71
N GLY A 21 -29.56 6.00 -12.08
CA GLY A 21 -28.98 5.98 -10.74
C GLY A 21 -27.54 5.46 -10.64
N LYS A 22 -26.84 5.27 -11.77
CA LYS A 22 -25.41 4.93 -11.77
C LYS A 22 -24.56 6.19 -11.77
N GLU A 23 -23.78 6.35 -10.71
CA GLU A 23 -22.66 7.30 -10.63
C GLU A 23 -21.42 6.69 -11.32
N ASP A 24 -20.49 7.53 -11.77
CA ASP A 24 -19.21 7.15 -12.39
C ASP A 24 -19.26 6.31 -13.68
N LEU A 25 -20.18 6.63 -14.59
CA LEU A 25 -20.17 6.09 -15.95
C LEU A 25 -19.01 6.69 -16.77
N ARG A 26 -18.47 5.97 -17.76
CA ARG A 26 -17.43 6.57 -18.63
C ARG A 26 -18.10 7.47 -19.66
N LEU A 27 -17.54 8.66 -19.91
CA LEU A 27 -18.04 9.54 -20.98
C LEU A 27 -18.03 8.82 -22.34
N SER A 28 -17.02 7.97 -22.58
CA SER A 28 -16.91 7.15 -23.79
C SER A 28 -18.09 6.20 -24.02
N ASP A 29 -18.85 5.84 -22.96
CA ASP A 29 -19.99 4.93 -23.09
C ASP A 29 -21.17 5.60 -23.82
N PHE A 30 -21.16 6.94 -23.91
CA PHE A 30 -22.16 7.77 -24.59
C PHE A 30 -21.70 8.23 -25.99
N GLU A 31 -20.50 7.85 -26.45
CA GLU A 31 -20.02 8.14 -27.81
C GLU A 31 -20.98 7.55 -28.87
N THR A 32 -21.64 6.43 -28.55
CA THR A 32 -22.60 5.76 -29.45
C THR A 32 -24.01 6.34 -29.40
N ASP A 33 -24.33 7.22 -28.44
CA ASP A 33 -25.63 7.89 -28.36
C ASP A 33 -25.75 8.96 -29.45
N TYR A 34 -26.98 9.14 -29.99
CA TYR A 34 -27.23 10.04 -31.11
C TYR A 34 -26.87 11.49 -30.77
N SER A 35 -27.30 12.00 -29.62
CA SER A 35 -26.93 13.33 -29.11
C SER A 35 -26.92 13.33 -27.58
N TYR A 36 -26.04 14.09 -26.94
CA TYR A 36 -26.06 14.31 -25.49
C TYR A 36 -25.69 15.75 -25.10
N VAL A 37 -26.01 16.11 -23.87
CA VAL A 37 -25.62 17.38 -23.22
C VAL A 37 -24.59 17.09 -22.14
N LEU A 38 -23.46 17.81 -22.15
CA LEU A 38 -22.42 17.72 -21.13
C LEU A 38 -22.42 18.96 -20.24
N LEU A 39 -22.85 18.77 -19.01
CA LEU A 39 -22.82 19.75 -17.94
C LEU A 39 -21.54 19.64 -17.12
N GLY A 40 -21.13 20.75 -16.53
CA GLY A 40 -20.00 20.81 -15.63
C GLY A 40 -19.58 22.23 -15.35
N GLU A 41 -18.85 22.43 -14.26
CA GLU A 41 -18.44 23.74 -13.82
C GLU A 41 -17.26 24.34 -14.61
N PRO A 42 -16.98 25.65 -14.47
CA PRO A 42 -15.79 26.26 -15.02
C PRO A 42 -14.53 25.48 -14.58
N GLY A 43 -13.63 25.19 -15.53
CA GLY A 43 -12.39 24.47 -15.24
C GLY A 43 -12.50 22.94 -15.14
N MET A 44 -13.70 22.34 -15.23
CA MET A 44 -13.89 20.88 -15.16
C MET A 44 -13.39 20.08 -16.39
N GLY A 45 -13.07 20.76 -17.49
CA GLY A 45 -12.50 20.13 -18.68
C GLY A 45 -13.47 19.82 -19.84
N LYS A 46 -14.71 20.33 -19.82
CA LYS A 46 -15.71 20.11 -20.90
C LYS A 46 -15.15 20.33 -22.32
N SER A 47 -14.52 21.47 -22.55
CA SER A 47 -13.92 21.82 -23.84
C SER A 47 -12.77 20.90 -24.24
N THR A 48 -12.02 20.38 -23.27
CA THR A 48 -10.95 19.40 -23.51
C THR A 48 -11.55 18.06 -23.94
N GLU A 49 -12.58 17.59 -23.24
CA GLU A 49 -13.29 16.35 -23.59
C GLU A 49 -13.88 16.41 -25.00
N PHE A 50 -14.51 17.54 -25.36
CA PHE A 50 -15.06 17.72 -26.71
C PHE A 50 -13.97 17.69 -27.78
N LYS A 51 -12.79 18.29 -27.53
CA LYS A 51 -11.66 18.24 -28.46
C LYS A 51 -11.11 16.82 -28.58
N GLU A 52 -11.01 16.09 -27.48
CA GLU A 52 -10.50 14.72 -27.44
C GLU A 52 -11.43 13.74 -28.14
N GLU A 53 -12.74 13.79 -27.87
CA GLU A 53 -13.74 12.97 -28.56
C GLU A 53 -13.74 13.27 -30.05
N ALA A 54 -13.85 14.56 -30.45
CA ALA A 54 -13.84 14.95 -31.85
C ALA A 54 -12.58 14.43 -32.59
N CYS A 55 -11.42 14.46 -31.94
CA CYS A 55 -10.18 13.90 -32.47
C CYS A 55 -10.25 12.36 -32.61
N ARG A 56 -10.75 11.66 -31.57
CA ARG A 56 -10.90 10.19 -31.55
C ARG A 56 -11.80 9.67 -32.67
N ILE A 57 -12.92 10.35 -32.92
CA ILE A 57 -13.91 9.91 -33.92
C ILE A 57 -13.73 10.60 -35.29
N HIS A 58 -12.63 11.35 -35.47
CA HIS A 58 -12.34 12.10 -36.70
C HIS A 58 -13.47 13.04 -37.14
N ALA A 59 -14.15 13.67 -36.17
CA ALA A 59 -15.20 14.65 -36.42
C ALA A 59 -14.63 16.08 -36.57
N SER A 60 -15.51 17.03 -36.90
CA SER A 60 -15.18 18.46 -36.96
C SER A 60 -14.78 19.02 -35.59
N THR A 61 -13.82 19.94 -35.60
CA THR A 61 -13.33 20.64 -34.40
C THR A 61 -14.50 21.28 -33.63
N PRO A 62 -14.49 21.24 -32.28
CA PRO A 62 -15.52 21.89 -31.47
C PRO A 62 -15.72 23.36 -31.84
N ILE A 63 -16.98 23.75 -31.98
CA ILE A 63 -17.43 25.08 -32.40
C ILE A 63 -18.01 25.78 -31.18
N PRO A 64 -17.52 26.97 -30.80
CA PRO A 64 -18.16 27.77 -29.77
C PRO A 64 -19.61 28.12 -30.12
N ALA A 65 -20.52 28.10 -29.15
CA ALA A 65 -21.96 28.25 -29.38
C ALA A 65 -22.30 29.62 -30.02
N ASN A 66 -21.58 30.68 -29.66
CA ASN A 66 -21.73 32.01 -30.25
C ASN A 66 -21.37 32.03 -31.75
N GLN A 67 -20.34 31.30 -32.16
CA GLN A 67 -19.89 31.17 -33.54
C GLN A 67 -20.84 30.28 -34.32
N PHE A 68 -21.40 29.26 -33.70
CA PHE A 68 -22.42 28.42 -34.30
C PHE A 68 -23.68 29.23 -34.65
N ILE A 69 -24.19 30.05 -33.71
CA ILE A 69 -25.40 30.88 -33.91
C ILE A 69 -25.17 32.05 -34.89
N SER A 70 -23.95 32.57 -34.99
CA SER A 70 -23.65 33.72 -35.85
C SER A 70 -23.34 33.36 -37.30
N ARG A 71 -23.07 32.10 -37.60
CA ARG A 71 -22.73 31.61 -38.93
C ARG A 71 -23.94 31.02 -39.64
N LYS A 72 -24.11 31.34 -40.93
CA LYS A 72 -25.22 30.81 -41.74
C LYS A 72 -24.97 29.32 -42.07
N PRO A 73 -25.89 28.40 -41.73
CA PRO A 73 -25.73 26.96 -42.00
C PRO A 73 -25.47 26.61 -43.47
N GLU A 74 -26.02 27.40 -44.40
CA GLU A 74 -25.86 27.22 -45.85
C GLU A 74 -24.39 27.28 -46.31
N ASN A 75 -23.56 28.03 -45.61
CA ASN A 75 -22.13 28.19 -45.92
C ASN A 75 -21.26 27.07 -45.32
N HIS A 76 -21.86 26.16 -44.55
CA HIS A 76 -21.17 25.12 -43.80
C HIS A 76 -21.75 23.72 -44.10
N PRO A 77 -21.65 23.23 -45.35
CA PRO A 77 -22.17 21.92 -45.74
C PRO A 77 -21.53 20.76 -44.97
N GLU A 78 -20.34 20.95 -44.39
CA GLU A 78 -19.68 19.99 -43.51
C GLU A 78 -20.48 19.69 -42.23
N TRP A 79 -21.33 20.62 -41.77
CA TRP A 79 -22.16 20.42 -40.57
C TRP A 79 -23.21 19.32 -40.72
N ARG A 80 -23.48 18.87 -41.95
CA ARG A 80 -24.42 17.79 -42.24
C ARG A 80 -23.83 16.39 -42.05
N LYS A 81 -22.51 16.27 -41.90
CA LYS A 81 -21.78 15.00 -42.09
C LYS A 81 -21.43 14.22 -40.81
N GLY A 82 -21.67 14.75 -39.63
CA GLY A 82 -21.28 14.05 -38.41
C GLY A 82 -21.72 14.76 -37.14
N PRO A 83 -21.35 14.22 -35.97
CA PRO A 83 -21.68 14.84 -34.69
C PRO A 83 -21.03 16.23 -34.58
N LEU A 84 -21.86 17.24 -34.35
CA LEU A 84 -21.43 18.61 -34.10
C LEU A 84 -21.14 18.81 -32.63
N PHE A 85 -19.92 19.21 -32.31
CA PHE A 85 -19.51 19.59 -30.96
C PHE A 85 -19.73 21.09 -30.77
N ILE A 86 -20.76 21.45 -30.01
CA ILE A 86 -21.15 22.84 -29.74
C ILE A 86 -20.79 23.16 -28.29
N ASP A 87 -19.76 23.99 -28.10
CA ASP A 87 -19.19 24.28 -26.78
C ASP A 87 -19.73 25.61 -26.23
N GLY A 88 -20.30 25.61 -25.03
CA GLY A 88 -20.61 26.83 -24.28
C GLY A 88 -22.00 27.44 -24.50
N LEU A 89 -23.09 26.67 -24.35
CA LEU A 89 -24.46 27.24 -24.38
C LEU A 89 -24.65 28.38 -23.37
N ASP A 90 -24.00 28.28 -22.21
CA ASP A 90 -24.07 29.31 -21.17
C ASP A 90 -23.50 30.67 -21.62
N GLU A 91 -22.60 30.69 -22.60
CA GLU A 91 -21.93 31.90 -23.09
C GLU A 91 -22.87 32.79 -23.91
N VAL A 92 -23.76 32.17 -24.67
CA VAL A 92 -24.74 32.87 -25.51
C VAL A 92 -25.99 33.28 -24.73
N ARG A 93 -26.30 32.59 -23.61
CA ARG A 93 -27.45 32.91 -22.75
C ARG A 93 -27.27 34.22 -21.99
N VAL A 94 -26.03 34.56 -21.62
CA VAL A 94 -25.78 35.77 -20.83
C VAL A 94 -25.98 37.06 -21.66
N GLY A 95 -25.92 36.97 -22.99
CA GLY A 95 -26.19 38.10 -23.90
C GLY A 95 -27.62 38.18 -24.46
N SER A 96 -28.50 37.23 -24.15
CA SER A 96 -29.89 37.16 -24.69
C SER A 96 -30.92 37.71 -23.71
N GLY A 97 -31.93 38.43 -24.20
CA GLY A 97 -33.03 38.97 -23.37
C GLY A 97 -33.91 37.90 -22.73
N ASP A 98 -34.38 36.90 -23.51
CA ASP A 98 -34.93 35.65 -22.95
C ASP A 98 -33.86 34.56 -23.01
N PRO A 99 -33.46 33.95 -21.87
CA PRO A 99 -32.48 32.88 -21.85
C PRO A 99 -32.86 31.70 -22.75
N ARG A 100 -34.16 31.50 -23.05
CA ARG A 100 -34.65 30.44 -23.95
C ARG A 100 -34.28 30.68 -25.42
N ASP A 101 -34.08 31.94 -25.83
CA ASP A 101 -33.83 32.29 -27.24
C ASP A 101 -32.49 31.74 -27.73
N ALA A 102 -31.48 31.70 -26.87
CA ALA A 102 -30.17 31.18 -27.22
C ALA A 102 -30.24 29.71 -27.66
N LEU A 103 -30.96 28.86 -26.93
CA LEU A 103 -31.15 27.46 -27.29
C LEU A 103 -32.02 27.32 -28.55
N ASN A 104 -33.06 28.15 -28.70
CA ASN A 104 -33.91 28.12 -29.91
C ASN A 104 -33.10 28.36 -31.17
N LYS A 105 -32.17 29.33 -31.16
CA LYS A 105 -31.29 29.61 -32.31
C LYS A 105 -30.37 28.43 -32.65
N ILE A 106 -29.85 27.74 -31.64
CA ILE A 106 -29.05 26.52 -31.85
C ILE A 106 -29.91 25.43 -32.49
N ILE A 107 -31.14 25.23 -31.99
CA ILE A 107 -32.10 24.27 -32.54
C ILE A 107 -32.40 24.60 -34.01
N GLU A 108 -32.72 25.86 -34.34
CA GLU A 108 -32.97 26.31 -35.72
C GLU A 108 -31.78 26.04 -36.66
N HIS A 109 -30.55 26.24 -36.17
CA HIS A 109 -29.34 25.96 -36.95
C HIS A 109 -29.11 24.46 -37.15
N LEU A 110 -29.38 23.64 -36.13
CA LEU A 110 -29.33 22.18 -36.22
C LEU A 110 -30.39 21.65 -37.20
N GLU A 111 -31.61 22.20 -37.18
CA GLU A 111 -32.67 21.85 -38.13
C GLU A 111 -32.28 22.22 -39.57
N SER A 112 -31.78 23.43 -39.79
CA SER A 112 -31.32 23.91 -41.10
C SER A 112 -30.11 23.13 -41.64
N SER A 113 -29.35 22.49 -40.74
CA SER A 113 -28.22 21.60 -41.05
C SER A 113 -28.64 20.14 -41.28
N GLY A 114 -29.95 19.85 -41.35
CA GLY A 114 -30.45 18.50 -41.61
C GLY A 114 -30.48 17.58 -40.38
N LYS A 115 -30.58 18.15 -39.18
CA LYS A 115 -30.67 17.44 -37.88
C LYS A 115 -29.49 16.48 -37.61
N PRO A 116 -28.24 16.96 -37.69
CA PRO A 116 -27.08 16.14 -37.38
C PRO A 116 -27.08 15.72 -35.91
N GLN A 117 -26.31 14.68 -35.61
CA GLN A 117 -25.93 14.35 -34.23
C GLN A 117 -25.24 15.57 -33.59
N PHE A 118 -25.38 15.76 -32.28
CA PHE A 118 -24.74 16.88 -31.59
C PHE A 118 -24.28 16.53 -30.17
N ARG A 119 -23.19 17.16 -29.75
CA ARG A 119 -22.72 17.24 -28.36
C ARG A 119 -22.80 18.69 -27.93
N LEU A 120 -23.58 18.99 -26.89
CA LEU A 120 -23.76 20.37 -26.42
C LEU A 120 -23.20 20.52 -25.01
N SER A 121 -22.26 21.44 -24.79
CA SER A 121 -21.76 21.72 -23.45
C SER A 121 -22.48 22.92 -22.81
N CYS A 122 -22.65 22.89 -21.49
CA CYS A 122 -23.21 24.01 -20.73
C CYS A 122 -22.72 23.98 -19.27
N ARG A 123 -22.75 25.11 -18.56
CA ARG A 123 -22.70 25.11 -17.08
C ARG A 123 -23.98 24.55 -16.49
N SER A 124 -23.88 23.85 -15.36
CA SER A 124 -25.04 23.30 -14.65
C SER A 124 -26.06 24.39 -14.31
N ILE A 125 -25.62 25.52 -13.75
CA ILE A 125 -26.52 26.62 -13.36
C ILE A 125 -27.28 27.28 -14.53
N SER A 126 -26.75 27.18 -15.75
CA SER A 126 -27.35 27.78 -16.93
C SER A 126 -28.29 26.83 -17.68
N TRP A 127 -28.43 25.59 -17.20
CA TRP A 127 -29.27 24.56 -17.80
C TRP A 127 -30.69 24.58 -17.21
N LEU A 128 -31.71 24.76 -18.05
CA LEU A 128 -33.10 24.93 -17.65
C LEU A 128 -33.91 23.62 -17.81
N GLU A 129 -33.80 22.70 -16.85
CA GLU A 129 -34.66 21.50 -16.81
C GLU A 129 -36.13 21.83 -16.43
N PRO A 130 -37.12 21.05 -16.90
CA PRO A 130 -37.04 20.07 -17.99
C PRO A 130 -37.19 20.69 -19.40
N GLY A 131 -37.27 22.03 -19.47
CA GLY A 131 -37.60 22.75 -20.68
C GLY A 131 -36.58 22.58 -21.80
N ASP A 132 -35.29 22.76 -21.50
CA ASP A 132 -34.21 22.69 -22.49
C ASP A 132 -34.10 21.28 -23.10
N ARG A 133 -34.17 20.25 -22.26
CA ARG A 133 -34.13 18.86 -22.71
C ARG A 133 -35.30 18.53 -23.62
N LYS A 134 -36.53 18.88 -23.23
CA LYS A 134 -37.73 18.65 -24.05
C LYS A 134 -37.62 19.32 -25.42
N ARG A 135 -37.01 20.51 -25.49
CA ARG A 135 -36.76 21.19 -26.76
C ARG A 135 -35.72 20.45 -27.61
N LEU A 136 -34.59 20.03 -27.03
CA LEU A 136 -33.57 19.26 -27.76
C LEU A 136 -34.08 17.88 -28.26
N ALA A 137 -34.98 17.24 -27.52
CA ALA A 137 -35.58 15.97 -27.94
C ALA A 137 -36.40 16.10 -29.26
N THR A 138 -36.82 17.30 -29.64
CA THR A 138 -37.55 17.52 -30.92
C THR A 138 -36.66 17.36 -32.16
N ILE A 139 -35.34 17.46 -32.00
CA ILE A 139 -34.36 17.42 -33.11
C ILE A 139 -33.45 16.18 -33.10
N SER A 140 -33.25 15.51 -31.97
CA SER A 140 -32.31 14.38 -31.85
C SER A 140 -32.81 13.07 -32.47
N GLY A 141 -34.05 12.99 -32.96
CA GLY A 141 -34.63 11.74 -33.49
C GLY A 141 -34.87 10.63 -32.45
N SER A 142 -34.35 10.78 -31.22
CA SER A 142 -34.57 9.93 -30.05
C SER A 142 -35.63 10.54 -29.12
N LYS A 143 -36.36 9.71 -28.37
CA LYS A 143 -37.34 10.21 -27.37
C LYS A 143 -36.69 10.91 -26.17
N ASP A 144 -35.40 10.67 -25.92
CA ASP A 144 -34.64 11.30 -24.83
C ASP A 144 -33.22 11.68 -25.28
N VAL A 145 -32.77 12.86 -24.86
CA VAL A 145 -31.39 13.35 -24.98
C VAL A 145 -30.73 13.20 -23.61
N PRO A 146 -29.71 12.33 -23.43
CA PRO A 146 -28.99 12.21 -22.18
C PRO A 146 -28.36 13.53 -21.74
N VAL A 147 -28.53 13.87 -20.46
CA VAL A 147 -27.87 15.01 -19.81
C VAL A 147 -26.86 14.46 -18.82
N LEU A 148 -25.58 14.71 -19.09
CA LEU A 148 -24.44 14.14 -18.38
C LEU A 148 -23.78 15.25 -17.55
N LEU A 149 -23.47 14.98 -16.29
CA LEU A 149 -22.65 15.85 -15.44
C LEU A 149 -21.22 15.31 -15.42
N LEU A 150 -20.24 16.13 -15.79
CA LEU A 150 -18.83 15.76 -15.74
C LEU A 150 -18.35 15.67 -14.28
N ASN A 151 -17.85 14.50 -13.88
CA ASN A 151 -17.37 14.26 -12.51
C ASN A 151 -15.97 14.87 -12.30
N PRO A 152 -15.56 15.16 -11.05
CA PRO A 152 -14.17 15.53 -10.73
C PRO A 152 -13.15 14.48 -11.21
N LEU A 153 -11.86 14.82 -11.22
CA LEU A 153 -10.80 13.83 -11.42
C LEU A 153 -10.80 12.85 -10.26
N ASN A 154 -10.52 11.57 -10.54
CA ASN A 154 -10.22 10.57 -9.51
C ASN A 154 -8.70 10.31 -9.44
N TYR A 155 -8.25 9.49 -8.49
CA TYR A 155 -6.82 9.17 -8.35
C TYR A 155 -6.22 8.47 -9.57
N ASP A 156 -6.99 7.65 -10.29
CA ASP A 156 -6.51 7.01 -11.53
C ASP A 156 -6.36 8.00 -12.67
N ASP A 157 -7.23 9.01 -12.74
CA ASP A 157 -7.10 10.11 -13.67
C ASP A 157 -5.83 10.90 -13.37
N ILE A 158 -5.59 11.24 -12.11
CA ILE A 158 -4.39 11.97 -11.67
C ILE A 158 -3.11 11.19 -12.00
N ARG A 159 -3.09 9.87 -11.76
CA ARG A 159 -1.94 9.00 -12.10
C ARG A 159 -1.66 8.96 -13.60
N LYS A 160 -2.67 9.13 -14.45
CA LYS A 160 -2.48 9.20 -15.91
C LYS A 160 -2.03 10.58 -16.35
N ILE A 161 -2.51 11.63 -15.70
CA ILE A 161 -2.10 13.03 -15.96
C ILE A 161 -0.63 13.24 -15.59
N ILE A 162 -0.21 12.68 -14.46
CA ILE A 162 1.16 12.75 -13.93
C ILE A 162 1.89 11.48 -14.35
N SER A 163 2.68 11.50 -15.42
CA SER A 163 3.40 10.32 -15.94
C SER A 163 4.11 9.49 -14.83
N GLU A 164 3.98 8.16 -14.87
CA GLU A 164 4.67 7.23 -13.96
C GLU A 164 6.20 7.34 -14.13
N PRO A 165 7.02 7.34 -13.05
CA PRO A 165 6.82 6.77 -11.71
C PRO A 165 6.47 7.77 -10.59
N ASN A 166 6.30 9.06 -10.90
CA ASN A 166 6.23 10.12 -9.88
C ASN A 166 4.80 10.44 -9.38
N ALA A 167 3.76 9.81 -9.93
CA ALA A 167 2.37 10.15 -9.59
C ALA A 167 2.01 9.92 -8.12
N ASN A 168 2.26 8.72 -7.59
CA ASN A 168 1.93 8.40 -6.20
C ASN A 168 2.75 9.24 -5.23
N ALA A 169 4.03 9.50 -5.55
CA ALA A 169 4.87 10.41 -4.78
C ALA A 169 4.33 11.84 -4.80
N PHE A 170 3.88 12.35 -5.95
CA PHE A 170 3.27 13.68 -6.04
C PHE A 170 1.95 13.78 -5.29
N ILE A 171 1.07 12.78 -5.41
CA ILE A 171 -0.20 12.74 -4.67
C ILE A 171 0.07 12.73 -3.18
N GLN A 172 0.99 11.89 -2.71
CA GLN A 172 1.40 11.85 -1.31
C GLN A 172 1.97 13.20 -0.89
N GLN A 173 2.85 13.80 -1.69
CA GLN A 173 3.39 15.14 -1.40
C GLN A 173 2.32 16.23 -1.38
N ALA A 174 1.27 16.14 -2.20
CA ALA A 174 0.15 17.09 -2.17
C ALA A 174 -0.61 17.01 -0.84
N HIS A 175 -0.90 15.80 -0.37
CA HIS A 175 -1.42 15.60 1.00
C HIS A 175 -0.42 16.10 2.04
N ASP A 176 0.87 15.82 1.83
CA ASP A 176 1.93 16.21 2.76
C ASP A 176 2.16 17.73 2.84
N HIS A 177 1.61 18.50 1.91
CA HIS A 177 1.67 19.96 1.93
C HIS A 177 0.30 20.61 2.19
N GLY A 178 -0.74 19.82 2.52
CA GLY A 178 -2.09 20.33 2.73
C GLY A 178 -2.76 20.85 1.43
N MET A 179 -2.33 20.36 0.27
CA MET A 179 -2.75 20.80 -1.07
C MET A 179 -3.71 19.80 -1.75
N GLN A 180 -4.28 18.86 -1.01
CA GLN A 180 -5.18 17.83 -1.55
C GLN A 180 -6.43 18.40 -2.23
N ALA A 181 -6.88 19.59 -1.82
CA ALA A 181 -8.00 20.29 -2.45
C ALA A 181 -7.79 20.63 -3.94
N PHE A 182 -6.53 20.61 -4.40
CA PHE A 182 -6.16 20.96 -5.77
C PHE A 182 -6.16 19.76 -6.71
N LEU A 183 -6.23 18.53 -6.18
CA LEU A 183 -5.99 17.32 -6.97
C LEU A 183 -7.13 17.00 -7.94
N PHE A 184 -8.37 17.22 -7.51
CA PHE A 184 -9.55 16.68 -8.20
C PHE A 184 -10.17 17.64 -9.23
N ASN A 185 -9.83 18.93 -9.17
CA ASN A 185 -10.23 19.91 -10.17
C ASN A 185 -9.08 20.07 -11.18
N PRO A 186 -9.28 19.78 -12.48
CA PRO A 186 -8.21 19.86 -13.49
C PRO A 186 -7.49 21.22 -13.54
N GLN A 187 -8.22 22.31 -13.35
CA GLN A 187 -7.65 23.66 -13.36
C GLN A 187 -6.77 23.92 -12.13
N LEU A 188 -7.19 23.47 -10.96
CA LEU A 188 -6.40 23.59 -9.73
C LEU A 188 -5.18 22.65 -9.77
N LEU A 189 -5.34 21.47 -10.35
CA LEU A 189 -4.24 20.52 -10.54
C LEU A 189 -3.18 21.11 -11.47
N ASP A 190 -3.57 21.79 -12.56
CA ASP A 190 -2.64 22.48 -13.46
C ASP A 190 -1.87 23.60 -12.74
N LEU A 191 -2.58 24.37 -11.91
CA LEU A 191 -2.00 25.43 -11.10
C LEU A 191 -0.95 24.86 -10.14
N LEU A 192 -1.28 23.79 -9.43
CA LEU A 192 -0.37 23.14 -8.50
C LEU A 192 0.83 22.52 -9.23
N LEU A 193 0.60 21.78 -10.32
CA LEU A 193 1.66 21.18 -11.13
C LEU A 193 2.62 22.23 -11.70
N THR A 194 2.09 23.36 -12.16
CA THR A 194 2.89 24.47 -12.69
C THR A 194 3.74 25.07 -11.58
N SER A 195 3.14 25.38 -10.42
CA SER A 195 3.85 25.94 -9.26
C SER A 195 4.98 25.02 -8.78
N VAL A 196 4.71 23.71 -8.66
CA VAL A 196 5.71 22.73 -8.20
C VAL A 196 6.86 22.59 -9.21
N LYS A 197 6.58 22.70 -10.51
CA LYS A 197 7.61 22.65 -11.55
C LYS A 197 8.49 23.91 -11.61
N THR A 198 7.93 25.10 -11.39
CA THR A 198 8.68 26.36 -11.48
C THR A 198 9.45 26.67 -10.20
N ASP A 199 8.78 26.55 -9.05
CA ASP A 199 9.27 27.10 -7.76
C ASP A 199 9.34 26.04 -6.65
N GLY A 200 8.86 24.83 -6.91
CA GLY A 200 8.71 23.76 -5.91
C GLY A 200 7.41 23.87 -5.11
N TRP A 201 7.28 23.05 -4.08
CA TRP A 201 6.11 23.08 -3.20
C TRP A 201 6.01 24.43 -2.46
N PRO A 202 4.79 25.00 -2.34
CA PRO A 202 4.62 26.34 -1.78
C PRO A 202 4.95 26.40 -0.28
N ASP A 203 5.64 27.47 0.12
CA ASP A 203 6.00 27.71 1.52
C ASP A 203 4.86 28.31 2.37
N SER A 204 3.81 28.85 1.73
CA SER A 204 2.62 29.40 2.39
C SER A 204 1.35 28.81 1.78
N PRO A 205 0.71 27.85 2.48
CA PRO A 205 -0.62 27.36 2.12
C PRO A 205 -1.63 28.48 1.93
N SER A 206 -1.70 29.48 2.83
CA SER A 206 -2.67 30.59 2.73
C SER A 206 -2.56 31.34 1.41
N LYS A 207 -1.34 31.62 0.94
CA LYS A 207 -1.13 32.33 -0.34
C LYS A 207 -1.55 31.46 -1.53
N THR A 208 -1.32 30.15 -1.45
CA THR A 208 -1.68 29.20 -2.51
C THR A 208 -3.19 29.06 -2.60
N PHE A 209 -3.87 28.93 -1.45
CA PHE A 209 -5.32 28.94 -1.36
C PHE A 209 -5.89 30.27 -1.86
N GLU A 210 -5.38 31.43 -1.44
CA GLU A 210 -5.82 32.74 -1.96
C GLU A 210 -5.68 32.82 -3.50
N ASN A 211 -4.58 32.35 -4.07
CA ASN A 211 -4.41 32.31 -5.52
C ASN A 211 -5.42 31.37 -6.21
N ALA A 212 -5.72 30.22 -5.60
CA ALA A 212 -6.75 29.30 -6.07
C ALA A 212 -8.13 29.95 -6.07
N CYS A 213 -8.47 30.64 -4.97
CA CYS A 213 -9.70 31.42 -4.81
C CYS A 213 -9.90 32.39 -5.98
N TRP A 214 -8.85 33.19 -6.24
CA TRP A 214 -8.83 34.12 -7.37
C TRP A 214 -9.02 33.41 -8.70
N LYS A 215 -8.35 32.27 -8.91
CA LYS A 215 -8.43 31.52 -10.17
C LYS A 215 -9.82 30.95 -10.45
N LEU A 216 -10.54 30.53 -9.42
CA LEU A 216 -11.89 29.96 -9.52
C LEU A 216 -12.98 31.01 -9.77
N VAL A 217 -12.76 32.26 -9.32
CA VAL A 217 -13.65 33.39 -9.61
C VAL A 217 -13.31 34.06 -10.96
N GLN A 218 -12.05 33.98 -11.41
CA GLN A 218 -11.64 34.50 -12.70
C GLN A 218 -12.21 33.65 -13.85
N GLU A 219 -13.19 34.21 -14.55
CA GLU A 219 -13.69 33.64 -15.80
C GLU A 219 -12.59 33.57 -16.86
N GLN A 220 -12.19 32.36 -17.26
CA GLN A 220 -11.16 32.16 -18.30
C GLN A 220 -11.74 32.16 -19.71
N ASN A 221 -13.05 31.94 -19.86
CA ASN A 221 -13.68 32.04 -21.16
C ASN A 221 -13.84 33.53 -21.57
N ILE A 222 -13.08 33.95 -22.58
CA ILE A 222 -13.08 35.31 -23.12
C ILE A 222 -14.46 35.65 -23.68
N GLU A 223 -15.13 34.73 -24.36
CA GLU A 223 -16.46 34.95 -24.96
C GLU A 223 -17.55 35.08 -23.89
N TYR A 224 -17.47 34.30 -22.81
CA TYR A 224 -18.34 34.46 -21.62
C TYR A 224 -18.11 35.80 -20.92
N ARG A 225 -16.85 36.25 -20.82
CA ARG A 225 -16.46 37.53 -20.22
C ARG A 225 -16.95 38.72 -21.06
N ASP A 226 -16.79 38.64 -22.38
CA ASP A 226 -17.21 39.68 -23.32
C ASP A 226 -18.74 39.78 -23.42
N ALA A 227 -19.47 38.64 -23.42
CA ALA A 227 -20.93 38.61 -23.37
C ALA A 227 -21.49 39.24 -22.08
N ARG A 228 -20.76 39.12 -20.97
CA ARG A 228 -21.10 39.70 -19.65
C ARG A 228 -20.75 41.18 -19.49
N SER A 229 -19.85 41.70 -20.33
CA SER A 229 -19.26 43.04 -20.18
C SER A 229 -20.25 44.19 -20.46
N TYR A 230 -21.44 43.89 -20.99
CA TYR A 230 -22.52 44.87 -21.19
C TYR A 230 -23.41 45.10 -19.95
N SER A 231 -23.19 44.36 -18.84
CA SER A 231 -23.89 44.52 -17.56
C SER A 231 -22.91 45.03 -16.48
N GLN A 232 -23.36 45.85 -15.51
CA GLN A 232 -22.55 46.27 -14.35
C GLN A 232 -22.16 45.03 -13.52
N GLN A 233 -21.01 44.45 -13.81
CA GLN A 233 -20.53 43.24 -13.16
C GLN A 233 -20.02 43.54 -11.74
N PRO A 234 -20.32 42.67 -10.76
CA PRO A 234 -19.64 42.70 -9.48
C PRO A 234 -18.13 42.53 -9.68
N SER A 235 -17.32 43.25 -8.88
CA SER A 235 -15.88 43.03 -8.89
C SER A 235 -15.55 41.61 -8.44
N HIS A 236 -14.43 41.05 -8.89
CA HIS A 236 -13.98 39.74 -8.42
C HIS A 236 -13.89 39.68 -6.88
N GLU A 237 -13.50 40.76 -6.22
CA GLU A 237 -13.47 40.83 -4.75
C GLU A 237 -14.88 40.77 -4.13
N ALA A 238 -15.88 41.38 -4.75
CA ALA A 238 -17.27 41.27 -4.30
C ALA A 238 -17.77 39.81 -4.42
N VAL A 239 -17.44 39.13 -5.52
CA VAL A 239 -17.78 37.71 -5.74
C VAL A 239 -17.05 36.81 -4.73
N LEU A 240 -15.76 37.04 -4.47
CA LEU A 240 -15.00 36.31 -3.46
C LEU A 240 -15.60 36.50 -2.06
N ARG A 241 -16.02 37.73 -1.71
CA ARG A 241 -16.68 38.03 -0.43
C ARG A 241 -18.02 37.29 -0.31
N ALA A 242 -18.83 37.29 -1.36
CA ALA A 242 -20.10 36.55 -1.42
C ALA A 242 -19.88 35.04 -1.29
N GLY A 243 -18.91 34.47 -2.02
CA GLY A 243 -18.53 33.06 -1.89
C GLY A 243 -18.06 32.71 -0.48
N GLY A 244 -17.24 33.57 0.13
CA GLY A 244 -16.82 33.41 1.52
C GLY A 244 -17.97 33.49 2.52
N GLN A 245 -18.95 34.37 2.30
CA GLN A 245 -20.16 34.43 3.12
C GLN A 245 -20.95 33.11 3.05
N LEU A 246 -21.20 32.61 1.84
CA LEU A 246 -21.91 31.35 1.62
C LEU A 246 -21.17 30.17 2.26
N SER A 247 -19.84 30.11 2.13
CA SER A 247 -19.03 29.07 2.79
C SER A 247 -19.09 29.16 4.31
N ALA A 248 -18.94 30.36 4.89
CA ALA A 248 -19.01 30.54 6.34
C ALA A 248 -20.38 30.14 6.90
N LEU A 249 -21.48 30.61 6.29
CA LEU A 249 -22.84 30.27 6.72
C LEU A 249 -23.11 28.77 6.63
N MET A 250 -22.71 28.14 5.53
CA MET A 250 -22.87 26.70 5.32
C MET A 250 -22.12 25.88 6.38
N LEU A 251 -20.85 26.23 6.63
CA LEU A 251 -20.03 25.53 7.63
C LEU A 251 -20.60 25.72 9.03
N ILE A 252 -20.91 26.96 9.43
CA ILE A 252 -21.44 27.27 10.77
C ILE A 252 -22.80 26.61 10.99
N ALA A 253 -23.65 26.52 9.96
CA ALA A 253 -24.93 25.81 10.03
C ALA A 253 -24.79 24.28 9.95
N ASN A 254 -23.57 23.76 9.77
CA ASN A 254 -23.24 22.36 9.51
C ASN A 254 -24.08 21.75 8.39
N LYS A 255 -24.05 22.37 7.21
CA LYS A 255 -24.80 21.96 6.02
C LYS A 255 -23.87 21.53 4.89
N ALA A 256 -24.39 20.70 3.99
CA ALA A 256 -23.63 20.13 2.88
C ALA A 256 -23.51 21.09 1.68
N GLY A 257 -24.48 21.99 1.50
CA GLY A 257 -24.48 22.89 0.35
C GLY A 257 -25.64 23.86 0.30
N TRP A 258 -25.89 24.34 -0.92
CA TRP A 258 -26.80 25.42 -1.25
C TRP A 258 -27.73 25.03 -2.40
N SER A 259 -28.95 25.53 -2.35
CA SER A 259 -29.94 25.52 -3.41
C SER A 259 -30.30 26.96 -3.76
N TYR A 260 -30.67 27.18 -5.01
CA TYR A 260 -30.99 28.52 -5.49
C TYR A 260 -32.39 28.99 -5.05
N ASP A 261 -33.37 28.08 -5.06
CA ASP A 261 -34.72 28.32 -4.56
C ASP A 261 -34.97 27.51 -3.27
N TYR A 262 -36.16 27.64 -2.68
CA TYR A 262 -36.53 26.90 -1.48
C TYR A 262 -36.36 25.38 -1.65
N THR A 263 -35.89 24.75 -0.59
CA THR A 263 -35.62 23.30 -0.53
C THR A 263 -36.20 22.74 0.77
N ASP A 264 -36.77 21.55 0.69
CA ASP A 264 -37.21 20.78 1.86
C ASP A 264 -36.08 19.87 2.40
N ASP A 265 -34.92 19.87 1.75
CA ASP A 265 -33.76 19.07 2.16
C ASP A 265 -33.05 19.70 3.37
N SER A 266 -33.01 18.98 4.50
CA SER A 266 -32.41 19.45 5.74
C SER A 266 -30.91 19.71 5.66
N GLU A 267 -30.21 19.11 4.70
CA GLU A 267 -28.76 19.24 4.52
C GLU A 267 -28.36 20.39 3.57
N ILE A 268 -29.35 21.03 2.93
CA ILE A 268 -29.12 22.08 1.93
C ILE A 268 -29.75 23.39 2.38
N LEU A 269 -28.98 24.48 2.30
CA LEU A 269 -29.48 25.83 2.56
C LEU A 269 -30.13 26.44 1.32
N SER A 270 -31.07 27.35 1.49
CA SER A 270 -31.65 28.14 0.39
C SER A 270 -30.95 29.50 0.30
N LEU A 271 -30.55 29.91 -0.91
CA LEU A 271 -30.05 31.26 -1.15
C LEU A 271 -31.11 32.33 -0.86
N ARG A 272 -32.40 31.98 -0.89
CA ARG A 272 -33.51 32.89 -0.55
C ARG A 272 -33.54 33.26 0.94
N ASP A 273 -32.92 32.46 1.79
CA ASP A 273 -32.86 32.70 3.24
C ASP A 273 -31.71 33.66 3.61
N VAL A 274 -30.84 34.00 2.65
CA VAL A 274 -29.73 34.93 2.88
C VAL A 274 -30.21 36.37 2.74
N GLU A 275 -30.32 37.08 3.86
CA GLU A 275 -30.61 38.52 3.85
C GLU A 275 -29.44 39.30 3.20
N THR A 276 -29.63 39.76 1.96
CA THR A 276 -28.67 40.61 1.24
C THR A 276 -29.35 41.71 0.45
N GLN A 277 -28.65 42.83 0.26
CA GLN A 277 -29.05 43.89 -0.68
C GLN A 277 -28.44 43.68 -2.08
N ASP A 278 -27.54 42.70 -2.24
CA ASP A 278 -26.80 42.41 -3.47
C ASP A 278 -26.98 40.95 -3.89
N ASP A 279 -28.22 40.61 -4.27
CA ASP A 279 -28.60 39.28 -4.76
C ASP A 279 -27.87 38.92 -6.07
N VAL A 280 -27.50 39.93 -6.87
CA VAL A 280 -26.75 39.74 -8.11
C VAL A 280 -25.36 39.15 -7.82
N THR A 281 -24.63 39.72 -6.88
CA THR A 281 -23.29 39.20 -6.52
C THR A 281 -23.35 37.81 -5.90
N LEU A 282 -24.34 37.52 -5.04
CA LEU A 282 -24.53 36.17 -4.49
C LEU A 282 -24.76 35.13 -5.59
N ARG A 283 -25.60 35.44 -6.59
CA ARG A 283 -25.84 34.56 -7.74
C ARG A 283 -24.58 34.33 -8.56
N VAL A 284 -23.79 35.39 -8.79
CA VAL A 284 -22.53 35.28 -9.53
C VAL A 284 -21.54 34.39 -8.78
N ALA A 285 -21.46 34.51 -7.44
CA ALA A 285 -20.62 33.65 -6.60
C ALA A 285 -21.09 32.20 -6.62
N PHE A 286 -22.40 31.96 -6.44
CA PHE A 286 -22.99 30.63 -6.52
C PHE A 286 -22.79 29.98 -7.90
N GLY A 287 -22.75 30.78 -8.97
CA GLY A 287 -22.48 30.36 -10.34
C GLY A 287 -21.00 30.22 -10.74
N SER A 288 -20.07 30.55 -9.84
CA SER A 288 -18.63 30.55 -10.12
C SER A 288 -18.00 29.16 -9.92
N GLY A 289 -16.71 29.02 -10.22
CA GLY A 289 -15.96 27.78 -9.96
C GLY A 289 -15.76 27.45 -8.47
N LEU A 290 -16.27 28.27 -7.54
CA LEU A 290 -16.20 28.02 -6.10
C LEU A 290 -17.11 26.88 -5.63
N PHE A 291 -18.20 26.64 -6.37
CA PHE A 291 -19.18 25.61 -6.07
C PHE A 291 -19.27 24.64 -7.24
N GLU A 292 -19.65 23.40 -6.98
CA GLU A 292 -19.97 22.35 -7.96
C GLU A 292 -21.29 21.68 -7.62
N GLY A 293 -21.80 20.89 -8.56
CA GLY A 293 -23.01 20.11 -8.35
C GLY A 293 -24.02 20.22 -9.49
N GLY A 294 -25.19 19.65 -9.22
CA GLY A 294 -26.29 19.55 -10.16
C GLY A 294 -27.16 20.80 -10.23
N LEU A 295 -28.32 20.64 -10.84
CA LEU A 295 -29.21 21.75 -11.22
C LEU A 295 -29.89 22.44 -10.04
N THR A 296 -30.17 21.69 -8.99
CA THR A 296 -30.95 22.16 -7.82
C THR A 296 -30.09 22.31 -6.57
N ARG A 297 -28.90 21.73 -6.55
CA ARG A 297 -28.02 21.66 -5.37
C ARG A 297 -26.58 21.83 -5.78
N ARG A 298 -25.87 22.69 -5.06
CA ARG A 298 -24.45 22.91 -5.23
C ARG A 298 -23.72 22.89 -3.91
N THR A 299 -22.55 22.28 -3.89
CA THR A 299 -21.64 22.19 -2.75
C THR A 299 -20.36 22.92 -3.11
N PRO A 300 -19.54 23.36 -2.15
CA PRO A 300 -18.20 23.86 -2.48
C PRO A 300 -17.38 22.76 -3.19
N ILE A 301 -16.50 23.16 -4.12
CA ILE A 301 -15.66 22.20 -4.86
C ILE A 301 -14.74 21.35 -3.98
N HIS A 302 -14.44 21.85 -2.78
CA HIS A 302 -13.72 21.10 -1.77
C HIS A 302 -13.95 21.75 -0.40
N ARG A 303 -14.07 20.93 0.67
CA ARG A 303 -14.28 21.43 2.03
C ARG A 303 -13.17 22.39 2.50
N LEU A 304 -11.89 22.04 2.31
CA LEU A 304 -10.77 22.91 2.70
C LEU A 304 -10.80 24.29 2.03
N LEU A 305 -11.27 24.36 0.78
CA LEU A 305 -11.45 25.65 0.10
C LEU A 305 -12.59 26.43 0.76
N ALA A 306 -13.72 25.78 1.06
CA ALA A 306 -14.82 26.42 1.80
C ALA A 306 -14.37 26.95 3.16
N GLU A 307 -13.58 26.18 3.92
CA GLU A 307 -13.05 26.57 5.23
C GLU A 307 -12.13 27.79 5.12
N PHE A 308 -11.19 27.79 4.17
CA PHE A 308 -10.34 28.95 3.90
C PHE A 308 -11.16 30.20 3.51
N PHE A 309 -12.13 30.03 2.60
CA PHE A 309 -13.00 31.11 2.15
C PHE A 309 -13.89 31.68 3.26
N GLY A 310 -14.47 30.80 4.07
CA GLY A 310 -15.27 31.18 5.21
C GLY A 310 -14.44 31.96 6.22
N ALA A 311 -13.21 31.51 6.49
CA ALA A 311 -12.27 32.21 7.36
C ALA A 311 -11.89 33.59 6.82
N ARG A 312 -11.64 33.71 5.50
CA ARG A 312 -11.37 34.99 4.83
C ARG A 312 -12.54 35.98 5.00
N TYR A 313 -13.77 35.51 4.84
CA TYR A 313 -14.96 36.34 5.07
C TYR A 313 -15.09 36.79 6.53
N LEU A 314 -14.92 35.88 7.49
CA LEU A 314 -14.96 36.21 8.92
C LEU A 314 -13.85 37.20 9.30
N HIS A 315 -12.63 37.00 8.78
CA HIS A 315 -11.51 37.94 8.93
C HIS A 315 -11.91 39.35 8.46
N GLN A 316 -12.47 39.49 7.26
CA GLN A 316 -12.91 40.79 6.74
C GLN A 316 -14.00 41.43 7.60
N LYS A 317 -14.95 40.63 8.14
CA LYS A 317 -15.98 41.14 9.04
C LYS A 317 -15.41 41.63 10.36
N ILE A 318 -14.41 40.92 10.90
CA ILE A 318 -13.72 41.32 12.13
C ILE A 318 -12.96 42.64 11.92
N GLU A 319 -12.21 42.76 10.82
CA GLU A 319 -11.53 44.00 10.44
C GLU A 319 -12.52 45.16 10.23
N SER A 320 -13.75 44.85 9.79
CA SER A 320 -14.84 45.83 9.64
C SER A 320 -15.59 46.15 10.94
N GLY A 321 -15.11 45.67 12.09
CA GLY A 321 -15.65 45.99 13.42
C GLY A 321 -16.53 44.92 14.06
N LEU A 322 -16.71 43.75 13.45
CA LEU A 322 -17.38 42.62 14.11
C LEU A 322 -16.52 42.08 15.26
N SER A 323 -17.07 42.00 16.46
CA SER A 323 -16.33 41.44 17.60
C SER A 323 -15.97 39.96 17.39
N VAL A 324 -14.69 39.61 17.54
CA VAL A 324 -14.21 38.22 17.54
C VAL A 324 -14.97 37.36 18.55
N ARG A 325 -15.33 37.91 19.72
CA ARG A 325 -16.11 37.19 20.74
C ARG A 325 -17.49 36.76 20.23
N ARG A 326 -18.13 37.57 19.37
CA ARG A 326 -19.43 37.21 18.78
C ARG A 326 -19.28 36.11 17.74
N VAL A 327 -18.20 36.12 16.97
CA VAL A 327 -17.89 35.03 16.02
C VAL A 327 -17.68 33.74 16.80
N PHE A 328 -16.90 33.78 17.88
CA PHE A 328 -16.62 32.64 18.74
C PHE A 328 -17.83 32.09 19.47
N ALA A 329 -18.75 32.93 19.91
CA ALA A 329 -20.02 32.49 20.48
C ALA A 329 -20.88 31.64 19.52
N LEU A 330 -20.63 31.67 18.20
CA LEU A 330 -21.33 30.83 17.22
C LEU A 330 -20.59 29.53 16.87
N ILE A 331 -19.28 29.46 17.12
CA ILE A 331 -18.44 28.36 16.61
C ILE A 331 -17.70 27.58 17.71
N MET A 332 -17.75 28.05 18.96
CA MET A 332 -17.20 27.37 20.12
C MET A 332 -18.32 26.72 20.94
N GLY A 333 -18.00 25.60 21.59
CA GLY A 333 -18.82 25.00 22.62
C GLY A 333 -18.74 25.75 23.95
N ASP A 334 -19.52 25.29 24.92
CA ASP A 334 -19.55 25.85 26.28
C ASP A 334 -18.21 25.71 27.03
N ASP A 335 -17.34 24.79 26.57
CA ASP A 335 -15.97 24.58 27.04
C ASP A 335 -14.96 25.60 26.48
N GLY A 336 -15.40 26.49 25.56
CA GLY A 336 -14.55 27.46 24.90
C GLY A 336 -13.69 26.87 23.78
N VAL A 337 -13.91 25.61 23.39
CA VAL A 337 -13.20 24.95 22.30
C VAL A 337 -14.07 25.01 21.04
N PRO A 338 -13.50 25.29 19.84
CA PRO A 338 -14.24 25.19 18.59
C PRO A 338 -14.90 23.81 18.39
N PHE A 339 -16.09 23.78 17.80
CA PHE A 339 -16.70 22.51 17.41
C PHE A 339 -15.77 21.73 16.47
N PRO A 340 -15.66 20.38 16.60
CA PRO A 340 -14.75 19.58 15.78
C PRO A 340 -14.87 19.83 14.27
N ASP A 341 -16.10 19.92 13.75
CA ASP A 341 -16.39 20.18 12.34
C ASP A 341 -15.92 21.57 11.88
N LEU A 342 -15.72 22.51 12.81
CA LEU A 342 -15.30 23.89 12.51
C LEU A 342 -13.80 24.11 12.73
N ARG A 343 -13.03 23.08 13.13
CA ARG A 343 -11.59 23.21 13.38
C ARG A 343 -10.80 23.68 12.15
N GLY A 344 -11.18 23.27 10.95
CA GLY A 344 -10.57 23.77 9.71
C GLY A 344 -10.84 25.26 9.50
N LEU A 345 -12.09 25.69 9.68
CA LEU A 345 -12.49 27.10 9.58
C LEU A 345 -11.76 27.97 10.62
N THR A 346 -11.69 27.54 11.88
CA THR A 346 -11.03 28.31 12.95
C THR A 346 -9.52 28.34 12.79
N ALA A 347 -8.90 27.26 12.30
CA ALA A 347 -7.47 27.23 12.01
C ALA A 347 -7.10 28.24 10.93
N TRP A 348 -7.85 28.30 9.82
CA TRP A 348 -7.65 29.33 8.79
C TRP A 348 -7.93 30.73 9.32
N LEU A 349 -8.92 30.91 10.19
CA LEU A 349 -9.19 32.21 10.80
C LEU A 349 -8.04 32.68 11.69
N ALA A 350 -7.39 31.78 12.44
CA ALA A 350 -6.18 32.07 13.20
C ALA A 350 -4.99 32.44 12.28
N SER A 351 -4.90 31.82 11.11
CA SER A 351 -3.89 32.16 10.10
C SER A 351 -4.05 33.58 9.56
N LEU A 352 -5.30 33.99 9.31
CA LEU A 352 -5.62 35.26 8.66
C LEU A 352 -5.82 36.43 9.64
N ASN A 353 -6.31 36.21 10.87
CA ASN A 353 -6.67 37.27 11.81
C ASN A 353 -5.91 37.19 13.14
N PRO A 354 -5.05 38.18 13.48
CA PRO A 354 -4.27 38.18 14.72
C PRO A 354 -5.10 38.19 16.01
N GLN A 355 -6.27 38.83 16.02
CA GLN A 355 -7.13 38.86 17.22
C GLN A 355 -7.73 37.49 17.51
N ALA A 356 -8.20 36.80 16.47
CA ALA A 356 -8.69 35.43 16.58
C ALA A 356 -7.55 34.47 16.97
N ARG A 357 -6.38 34.62 16.34
CA ARG A 357 -5.17 33.82 16.62
C ARG A 357 -4.80 33.80 18.10
N LYS A 358 -4.75 34.97 18.74
CA LYS A 358 -4.37 35.12 20.15
C LYS A 358 -5.23 34.27 21.09
N ILE A 359 -6.52 34.13 20.77
CA ILE A 359 -7.44 33.32 21.57
C ILE A 359 -7.29 31.84 21.21
N LEU A 360 -7.28 31.53 19.90
CA LEU A 360 -7.27 30.16 19.40
C LEU A 360 -5.98 29.39 19.75
N ILE A 361 -4.84 30.08 19.88
CA ILE A 361 -3.59 29.45 20.36
C ILE A 361 -3.76 28.80 21.74
N HIS A 362 -4.62 29.36 22.61
CA HIS A 362 -4.85 28.81 23.94
C HIS A 362 -6.02 27.83 24.00
N THR A 363 -7.04 28.01 23.17
CA THR A 363 -8.25 27.18 23.23
C THR A 363 -8.16 25.92 22.36
N ASP A 364 -7.51 25.99 21.20
CA ASP A 364 -7.34 24.85 20.29
C ASP A 364 -6.05 24.96 19.45
N PRO A 365 -4.87 24.86 20.10
CA PRO A 365 -3.57 24.89 19.41
C PRO A 365 -3.42 23.75 18.38
N ALA A 366 -4.04 22.59 18.65
CA ALA A 366 -4.04 21.45 17.75
C ALA A 366 -4.70 21.76 16.41
N ALA A 367 -5.88 22.40 16.41
CA ALA A 367 -6.55 22.81 15.17
C ALA A 367 -5.65 23.71 14.32
N ILE A 368 -4.97 24.68 14.92
CA ILE A 368 -4.04 25.58 14.21
C ILE A 368 -2.87 24.79 13.62
N ALA A 369 -2.25 23.92 14.41
CA ALA A 369 -1.08 23.15 14.01
C ALA A 369 -1.40 22.14 12.89
N PHE A 370 -2.64 21.64 12.82
CA PHE A 370 -3.00 20.54 11.93
C PHE A 370 -3.82 20.95 10.70
N ASN A 371 -4.58 22.03 10.78
CA ASN A 371 -5.49 22.45 9.71
C ASN A 371 -5.20 23.87 9.21
N GLY A 372 -4.31 24.60 9.89
CA GLY A 372 -4.01 25.99 9.61
C GLY A 372 -2.67 26.20 8.91
N ASP A 373 -2.31 27.48 8.81
CA ASP A 373 -1.04 27.94 8.27
C ASP A 373 -0.36 28.90 9.27
N ALA A 374 0.75 28.46 9.85
CA ALA A 374 1.57 29.22 10.78
C ALA A 374 2.71 30.02 10.11
N SER A 375 2.76 30.08 8.78
CA SER A 375 3.79 30.82 8.03
C SER A 375 3.77 32.33 8.32
N SER A 376 2.61 32.90 8.66
CA SER A 376 2.45 34.33 9.00
C SER A 376 2.67 34.66 10.49
N PHE A 377 2.98 33.67 11.32
CA PHE A 377 3.13 33.86 12.76
C PHE A 377 4.51 34.46 13.06
N SER A 378 4.60 35.32 14.07
CA SER A 378 5.86 35.76 14.65
C SER A 378 6.53 34.62 15.41
N LEU A 379 7.83 34.75 15.70
CA LEU A 379 8.55 33.76 16.52
C LEU A 379 7.92 33.60 17.91
N GLY A 380 7.41 34.68 18.50
CA GLY A 380 6.72 34.65 19.80
C GLY A 380 5.43 33.83 19.74
N GLU A 381 4.57 34.10 18.74
CA GLU A 381 3.32 33.36 18.55
C GLU A 381 3.56 31.88 18.23
N ARG A 382 4.61 31.55 17.46
CA ARG A 382 4.98 30.14 17.22
C ARG A 382 5.43 29.45 18.50
N ARG A 383 6.24 30.13 19.33
CA ARG A 383 6.66 29.57 20.62
C ARG A 383 5.45 29.34 21.53
N GLU A 384 4.54 30.30 21.60
CA GLU A 384 3.31 30.19 22.37
C GLU A 384 2.44 29.03 21.87
N LEU A 385 2.28 28.89 20.56
CA LEU A 385 1.57 27.77 19.94
C LEU A 385 2.22 26.43 20.30
N LEU A 386 3.55 26.30 20.24
CA LEU A 386 4.25 25.06 20.60
C LEU A 386 4.08 24.69 22.08
N VAL A 387 4.14 25.67 22.98
CA VAL A 387 3.92 25.46 24.43
C VAL A 387 2.48 25.01 24.70
N ASN A 388 1.48 25.69 24.13
CA ASN A 388 0.08 25.28 24.32
C ASN A 388 -0.20 23.94 23.61
N LEU A 389 0.41 23.70 22.46
CA LEU A 389 0.30 22.43 21.74
C LEU A 389 0.78 21.28 22.63
N GLU A 390 1.96 21.40 23.26
CA GLU A 390 2.50 20.41 24.20
C GLU A 390 1.50 20.00 25.28
N HIS A 391 0.79 20.96 25.87
CA HIS A 391 -0.21 20.71 26.91
C HIS A 391 -1.53 20.12 26.35
N SER A 392 -1.79 20.28 25.06
CA SER A 392 -2.98 19.73 24.37
C SER A 392 -2.75 18.34 23.75
N ILE A 393 -1.52 17.80 23.86
CA ILE A 393 -1.18 16.48 23.34
C ILE A 393 -1.83 15.42 24.23
N ASP A 394 -2.96 14.89 23.76
CA ASP A 394 -3.45 13.60 24.24
C ASP A 394 -2.75 12.48 23.45
N LEU A 395 -1.98 11.69 24.18
CA LEU A 395 -1.20 10.54 23.71
C LEU A 395 -2.08 9.45 23.06
N THR A 396 -3.37 9.46 23.35
CA THR A 396 -4.34 8.49 22.83
C THR A 396 -4.89 8.84 21.44
N SER A 397 -4.62 10.05 20.95
CA SER A 397 -5.15 10.51 19.66
C SER A 397 -4.16 10.28 18.51
N THR A 398 -4.63 9.67 17.43
CA THR A 398 -3.88 9.63 16.17
C THR A 398 -3.58 11.03 15.70
N TRP A 399 -2.31 11.33 15.60
CA TRP A 399 -1.84 12.56 14.99
C TRP A 399 -2.12 12.57 13.48
N PRO A 400 -2.54 13.71 12.92
CA PRO A 400 -2.64 13.88 11.47
C PRO A 400 -1.26 13.85 10.80
N SER A 401 -1.22 13.82 9.47
CA SER A 401 0.02 13.74 8.69
C SER A 401 1.03 14.83 9.09
N ALA A 402 2.32 14.46 9.25
CA ALA A 402 3.38 15.38 9.70
C ALA A 402 3.54 16.62 8.79
N ALA A 403 3.12 16.47 7.53
CA ALA A 403 2.62 17.48 6.62
C ALA A 403 2.06 18.78 7.21
N ALA A 404 1.12 18.65 8.14
CA ALA A 404 0.38 19.77 8.68
C ALA A 404 1.27 20.69 9.54
N LEU A 405 2.29 20.09 10.15
CA LEU A 405 3.32 20.82 10.88
C LEU A 405 4.32 21.52 9.95
N GLY A 406 4.24 21.30 8.63
CA GLY A 406 5.11 21.91 7.61
C GLY A 406 5.24 23.42 7.73
N ALA A 407 4.14 24.13 8.00
CA ALA A 407 4.13 25.59 8.18
C ALA A 407 4.79 26.02 9.51
N LEU A 408 4.78 25.15 10.53
CA LEU A 408 5.46 25.35 11.80
C LEU A 408 6.95 25.07 11.72
N VAL A 409 7.38 24.10 10.91
CA VAL A 409 8.78 23.67 10.80
C VAL A 409 9.57 24.34 9.66
N GLY A 410 8.99 25.34 8.99
CA GLY A 410 9.65 26.10 7.93
C GLY A 410 10.87 26.91 8.39
N SER A 411 11.45 27.72 7.49
CA SER A 411 12.73 28.44 7.69
C SER A 411 12.85 29.25 8.99
N GLN A 412 11.73 29.83 9.45
CA GLN A 412 11.70 30.60 10.70
C GLN A 412 11.40 29.75 11.95
N GLY A 413 10.70 28.62 11.80
CA GLY A 413 10.26 27.79 12.91
C GLY A 413 11.21 26.65 13.25
N ALA A 414 12.09 26.26 12.32
CA ALA A 414 13.13 25.25 12.56
C ALA A 414 13.98 25.59 13.80
N SER A 415 14.34 26.87 14.00
CA SER A 415 15.08 27.33 15.18
C SER A 415 14.39 27.04 16.51
N LEU A 416 13.06 27.08 16.55
CA LEU A 416 12.27 26.75 17.75
C LEU A 416 12.28 25.25 18.03
N ILE A 417 12.24 24.41 16.98
CA ILE A 417 12.43 22.95 17.14
C ILE A 417 13.78 22.69 17.79
N TRP A 418 14.83 23.35 17.31
CA TRP A 418 16.18 23.16 17.83
C TRP A 418 16.33 23.62 19.28
N GLU A 419 15.66 24.72 19.65
CA GLU A 419 15.55 25.17 21.04
C GLU A 419 14.90 24.09 21.91
N LEU A 420 13.73 23.55 21.49
CA LEU A 420 13.01 22.51 22.23
C LEU A 420 13.83 21.23 22.40
N THR A 421 14.56 20.81 21.37
CA THR A 421 15.43 19.63 21.44
C THR A 421 16.63 19.79 22.36
N GLY A 422 17.04 21.03 22.66
CA GLY A 422 18.17 21.33 23.54
C GLY A 422 17.79 21.44 25.02
N LEU A 423 16.50 21.49 25.35
CA LEU A 423 16.03 21.57 26.74
C LEU A 423 16.15 20.21 27.45
N PRO A 424 16.36 20.19 28.79
CA PRO A 424 16.51 18.95 29.55
C PRO A 424 15.18 18.22 29.81
N GLU A 425 14.04 18.82 29.47
CA GLU A 425 12.72 18.23 29.73
C GLU A 425 12.46 17.00 28.84
N ARG A 426 11.90 15.93 29.45
CA ARG A 426 11.62 14.64 28.80
C ARG A 426 10.22 14.11 29.13
N SER A 427 9.28 15.00 29.44
CA SER A 427 7.88 14.61 29.64
C SER A 427 7.36 13.88 28.39
N GLU A 428 6.39 12.99 28.56
CA GLU A 428 5.83 12.21 27.46
C GLU A 428 5.27 13.13 26.35
N SER A 429 4.58 14.21 26.74
CA SER A 429 4.10 15.25 25.84
C SER A 429 5.22 15.97 25.10
N ARG A 430 6.32 16.34 25.77
CA ARG A 430 7.51 16.94 25.14
C ARG A 430 8.11 16.01 24.09
N GLN A 431 8.27 14.74 24.45
CA GLN A 431 8.82 13.72 23.57
C GLN A 431 7.97 13.53 22.30
N MET A 432 6.65 13.44 22.46
CA MET A 432 5.73 13.35 21.31
C MET A 432 5.71 14.62 20.46
N LEU A 433 5.75 15.81 21.06
CA LEU A 433 5.86 17.05 20.29
C LEU A 433 7.11 17.05 19.41
N VAL A 434 8.27 16.73 20.01
CA VAL A 434 9.55 16.69 19.30
C VAL A 434 9.53 15.65 18.17
N TYR A 435 8.99 14.46 18.42
CA TYR A 435 8.80 13.44 17.40
C TYR A 435 8.05 13.98 16.18
N GLN A 436 6.91 14.63 16.40
CA GLN A 436 6.05 15.10 15.32
C GLN A 436 6.69 16.26 14.54
N LEU A 437 7.38 17.16 15.24
CA LEU A 437 8.16 18.22 14.59
C LEU A 437 9.30 17.64 13.75
N LEU A 438 10.04 16.66 14.24
CA LEU A 438 11.12 15.99 13.49
C LEU A 438 10.57 15.25 12.26
N ARG A 439 9.42 14.57 12.37
CA ARG A 439 8.73 13.98 11.21
C ARG A 439 8.34 15.03 10.18
N GLY A 440 7.79 16.16 10.63
CA GLY A 440 7.44 17.28 9.76
C GLY A 440 8.66 17.80 8.99
N VAL A 441 9.82 17.93 9.65
CA VAL A 441 11.09 18.28 9.00
C VAL A 441 11.48 17.20 8.00
N SER A 442 11.54 15.92 8.41
CA SER A 442 11.93 14.81 7.53
C SER A 442 11.08 14.75 6.26
N GLN A 443 9.76 14.91 6.37
CA GLN A 443 8.83 14.88 5.23
C GLN A 443 8.95 16.10 4.34
N ARG A 444 8.95 17.32 4.92
CA ARG A 444 9.03 18.58 4.14
C ARG A 444 10.29 18.66 3.27
N TYR A 445 11.41 18.15 3.77
CA TYR A 445 12.71 18.28 3.12
C TYR A 445 13.13 17.03 2.34
N SER A 446 12.28 16.01 2.25
CA SER A 446 12.49 14.85 1.39
C SER A 446 12.29 15.23 -0.09
N GLY A 447 13.38 15.44 -0.85
CA GLY A 447 13.34 15.46 -2.32
C GLY A 447 13.76 16.75 -3.05
N MET A 448 14.31 17.77 -2.40
CA MET A 448 14.82 18.99 -3.07
C MET A 448 16.09 19.51 -2.39
N GLY A 449 16.94 20.28 -3.09
CA GLY A 449 18.16 20.91 -2.54
C GLY A 449 17.94 21.63 -1.20
N VAL A 450 18.19 20.91 -0.11
CA VAL A 450 17.66 21.12 1.25
C VAL A 450 18.26 22.36 1.94
N VAL A 451 19.51 22.69 1.65
CA VAL A 451 20.31 23.62 2.48
C VAL A 451 19.81 25.07 2.43
N ARG A 452 19.35 25.56 1.27
CA ARG A 452 19.02 26.98 1.10
C ARG A 452 17.78 27.44 1.87
N ARG A 453 16.93 26.51 2.35
CA ARG A 453 15.62 26.83 2.95
C ARG A 453 15.55 26.67 4.48
N LEU A 454 16.61 26.21 5.14
CA LEU A 454 16.62 25.95 6.59
C LEU A 454 17.28 27.04 7.44
N GLY A 455 17.83 28.09 6.82
CA GLY A 455 18.41 29.24 7.51
C GLY A 455 19.91 29.41 7.24
N PRO A 456 20.58 30.37 7.92
CA PRO A 456 22.02 30.62 7.81
C PRO A 456 22.85 29.43 8.32
N GLU A 457 24.06 29.22 7.77
CA GLU A 457 24.97 28.11 8.13
C GLU A 457 25.22 27.96 9.65
N VAL A 458 25.36 29.08 10.36
CA VAL A 458 25.57 29.07 11.83
C VAL A 458 24.41 28.41 12.58
N GLN A 459 23.17 28.58 12.12
CA GLN A 459 22.02 27.91 12.74
C GLN A 459 22.03 26.41 12.42
N LEU A 460 22.43 26.02 11.21
CA LEU A 460 22.52 24.62 10.78
C LEU A 460 23.56 23.84 11.61
N GLU A 461 24.69 24.44 11.97
CA GLU A 461 25.68 23.80 12.84
C GLU A 461 25.10 23.46 14.23
N VAL A 462 24.38 24.41 14.84
CA VAL A 462 23.71 24.19 16.13
C VAL A 462 22.64 23.10 16.01
N SER A 463 21.85 23.12 14.93
CA SER A 463 20.85 22.08 14.65
C SER A 463 21.45 20.69 14.54
N ARG A 464 22.54 20.55 13.77
CA ARG A 464 23.25 19.27 13.61
C ARG A 464 23.75 18.75 14.95
N LYS A 465 24.30 19.63 15.80
CA LYS A 465 24.78 19.27 17.14
C LYS A 465 23.65 18.79 18.05
N ASN A 466 22.50 19.49 18.06
CA ASN A 466 21.37 19.10 18.89
C ASN A 466 20.76 17.77 18.44
N LEU A 467 20.60 17.56 17.13
CA LEU A 467 20.15 16.28 16.58
C LEU A 467 21.11 15.14 16.91
N LEU A 468 22.42 15.38 16.79
CA LEU A 468 23.44 14.42 17.19
C LEU A 468 23.26 14.04 18.67
N ASN A 469 23.06 15.01 19.56
CA ASN A 469 22.83 14.73 20.99
C ASN A 469 21.58 13.87 21.20
N ILE A 470 20.48 14.13 20.50
CA ILE A 470 19.26 13.30 20.61
C ILE A 470 19.56 11.85 20.21
N VAL A 471 20.24 11.64 19.08
CA VAL A 471 20.52 10.27 18.59
C VAL A 471 21.34 9.46 19.61
N TYR A 472 22.26 10.09 20.35
CA TYR A 472 23.09 9.42 21.36
C TYR A 472 22.49 9.38 22.78
N ASP A 473 21.46 10.17 23.07
CA ASP A 473 20.87 10.30 24.42
C ASP A 473 19.74 9.25 24.62
N PRO A 474 19.95 8.21 25.45
CA PRO A 474 18.96 7.15 25.66
C PRO A 474 17.74 7.59 26.49
N SER A 475 17.73 8.82 27.03
CA SER A 475 16.52 9.38 27.67
C SER A 475 15.41 9.72 26.68
N TRP A 476 15.74 9.82 25.39
CA TRP A 476 14.75 9.92 24.31
C TRP A 476 14.27 8.54 23.88
N GLN A 477 12.97 8.42 23.63
CA GLN A 477 12.39 7.22 23.04
C GLN A 477 13.01 6.90 21.67
N GLU A 478 13.16 5.60 21.38
CA GLU A 478 13.91 5.10 20.22
C GLU A 478 13.39 5.63 18.88
N PHE A 479 12.07 5.73 18.71
CA PHE A 479 11.46 6.26 17.49
C PHE A 479 11.78 7.76 17.26
N ILE A 480 12.01 8.53 18.33
CA ILE A 480 12.41 9.95 18.25
C ILE A 480 13.85 10.04 17.77
N ARG A 481 14.71 9.15 18.28
CA ARG A 481 16.11 9.05 17.88
C ARG A 481 16.22 8.66 16.40
N CYS A 482 15.34 7.79 15.91
CA CYS A 482 15.22 7.45 14.49
C CYS A 482 14.88 8.69 13.63
N GLU A 483 13.86 9.46 14.02
CA GLU A 483 13.47 10.68 13.29
C GLU A 483 14.52 11.79 13.39
N ALA A 484 15.23 11.90 14.52
CA ALA A 484 16.36 12.80 14.66
C ALA A 484 17.49 12.44 13.69
N PHE A 485 17.77 11.14 13.51
CA PHE A 485 18.74 10.70 12.51
C PHE A 485 18.27 10.99 11.07
N ARG A 486 16.99 10.77 10.74
CA ARG A 486 16.41 11.14 9.43
C ARG A 486 16.58 12.64 9.15
N ALA A 487 16.25 13.49 10.12
CA ALA A 487 16.43 14.93 10.02
C ALA A 487 17.92 15.31 9.88
N LEU A 488 18.81 14.70 10.67
CA LEU A 488 20.25 14.96 10.60
C LEU A 488 20.82 14.59 9.23
N ASN A 489 20.41 13.44 8.68
CA ASN A 489 20.84 12.98 7.37
C ASN A 489 20.51 13.98 6.24
N LEU A 490 19.39 14.72 6.37
CA LEU A 490 19.01 15.79 5.44
C LEU A 490 19.86 17.05 5.60
N LEU A 491 20.37 17.33 6.80
CA LEU A 491 21.23 18.49 7.09
C LEU A 491 22.72 18.25 6.77
N LEU A 492 23.15 16.99 6.65
CA LEU A 492 24.51 16.60 6.29
C LEU A 492 24.73 16.71 4.77
N VAL A 493 24.97 17.94 4.29
CA VAL A 493 25.14 18.20 2.85
C VAL A 493 26.60 18.37 2.42
N GLU A 494 27.45 18.87 3.32
CA GLU A 494 28.89 18.94 3.05
C GLU A 494 29.51 17.54 3.08
N LYS A 495 30.17 17.16 1.99
CA LYS A 495 30.71 15.80 1.80
C LYS A 495 31.65 15.37 2.92
N SER A 496 32.60 16.21 3.33
CA SER A 496 33.59 15.90 4.37
C SER A 496 32.96 15.69 5.74
N ASN A 497 32.00 16.55 6.13
CA ASN A 497 31.28 16.45 7.39
C ASN A 497 30.35 15.22 7.41
N ARG A 498 29.71 14.96 6.28
CA ARG A 498 28.84 13.80 6.07
C ARG A 498 29.61 12.48 6.22
N GLU A 499 30.73 12.32 5.51
CA GLU A 499 31.57 11.13 5.59
C GLU A 499 32.09 10.88 7.02
N MET A 500 32.57 11.92 7.70
CA MET A 500 33.05 11.80 9.09
C MET A 500 31.94 11.40 10.06
N THR A 501 30.78 12.06 9.97
CA THR A 501 29.65 11.82 10.88
C THR A 501 29.05 10.45 10.67
N ILE A 502 28.81 10.04 9.41
CA ILE A 502 28.27 8.73 9.08
C ILE A 502 29.26 7.62 9.44
N GLY A 503 30.54 7.79 9.13
CA GLY A 503 31.58 6.84 9.52
C GLY A 503 31.64 6.61 11.03
N LYS A 504 31.47 7.67 11.83
CA LYS A 504 31.36 7.56 13.28
C LYS A 504 30.12 6.77 13.72
N PHE A 505 28.93 7.06 13.17
CA PHE A 505 27.72 6.31 13.49
C PHE A 505 27.83 4.83 13.18
N LEU A 506 28.37 4.51 12.00
CA LEU A 506 28.62 3.13 11.57
C LEU A 506 29.59 2.42 12.51
N SER A 507 30.68 3.09 12.93
CA SER A 507 31.61 2.56 13.93
C SER A 507 30.94 2.34 15.29
N ASP A 508 30.20 3.33 15.79
CA ASP A 508 29.55 3.26 17.11
C ASP A 508 28.45 2.18 17.13
N LEU A 509 27.74 1.97 16.02
CA LEU A 509 26.79 0.85 15.84
C LEU A 509 27.48 -0.52 15.86
N GLN A 510 28.68 -0.64 15.28
CA GLN A 510 29.44 -1.89 15.31
C GLN A 510 29.99 -2.20 16.70
N LEU A 511 30.39 -1.16 17.45
CA LEU A 511 30.93 -1.27 18.81
C LEU A 511 29.86 -1.36 19.90
N ASP A 512 28.57 -1.36 19.54
CA ASP A 512 27.42 -1.36 20.47
C ASP A 512 27.45 -0.17 21.44
N LEU A 513 27.98 0.98 21.00
CA LEU A 513 28.11 2.22 21.79
C LEU A 513 26.84 3.10 21.74
N LEU A 514 25.90 2.76 20.86
CA LEU A 514 24.60 3.40 20.73
C LEU A 514 23.54 2.50 21.37
N PRO A 515 22.89 2.92 22.49
CA PRO A 515 21.78 2.16 23.07
C PRO A 515 20.68 1.97 22.02
N ASP A 516 20.25 0.76 21.74
CA ASP A 516 19.31 0.45 20.66
C ASP A 516 18.63 -0.91 20.92
N GLU A 517 17.80 -0.96 21.96
CA GLU A 517 17.24 -2.23 22.46
C GLU A 517 16.34 -2.92 21.43
N LYS A 518 15.52 -2.16 20.68
CA LYS A 518 14.63 -2.72 19.66
C LYS A 518 15.27 -2.77 18.27
N ASN A 519 16.44 -2.18 18.07
CA ASN A 519 17.17 -2.09 16.80
C ASN A 519 16.52 -1.19 15.75
N ASP A 520 15.52 -0.38 16.09
CA ASP A 520 14.87 0.53 15.14
C ASP A 520 15.82 1.64 14.68
N LEU A 521 16.72 2.09 15.56
CA LEU A 521 17.72 3.09 15.18
C LEU A 521 18.72 2.49 14.19
N ARG A 522 19.27 1.29 14.47
CA ARG A 522 20.11 0.54 13.54
C ARG A 522 19.40 0.29 12.22
N GLY A 523 18.14 -0.16 12.25
CA GLY A 523 17.32 -0.37 11.07
C GLY A 523 17.17 0.90 10.23
N THR A 524 16.86 2.03 10.88
CA THR A 524 16.72 3.35 10.23
C THR A 524 18.02 3.81 9.59
N ILE A 525 19.15 3.64 10.27
CA ILE A 525 20.47 4.01 9.75
C ILE A 525 20.80 3.16 8.51
N LEU A 526 20.62 1.84 8.58
CA LEU A 526 20.84 0.95 7.44
C LEU A 526 19.93 1.30 6.26
N ASP A 527 18.65 1.58 6.53
CA ASP A 527 17.66 1.92 5.52
C ASP A 527 17.97 3.25 4.80
N LEU A 528 18.64 4.21 5.45
CA LEU A 528 19.02 5.47 4.80
C LEU A 528 20.35 5.40 4.05
N LEU A 529 21.33 4.65 4.57
CA LEU A 529 22.70 4.64 4.06
C LEU A 529 22.92 3.61 2.95
N TYR A 530 22.15 2.51 2.95
CA TYR A 530 22.29 1.46 1.95
C TYR A 530 21.57 1.80 0.62
N PRO A 531 22.16 1.53 -0.56
CA PRO A 531 23.50 0.99 -0.79
C PRO A 531 24.58 2.05 -1.07
N LYS A 532 24.23 3.36 -1.01
CA LYS A 532 25.09 4.44 -1.53
C LYS A 532 26.31 4.70 -0.66
N GLU A 533 26.13 4.69 0.65
CA GLU A 533 27.17 5.03 1.63
C GLU A 533 27.60 3.84 2.47
N LEU A 534 26.73 2.82 2.54
CA LEU A 534 27.05 1.52 3.07
C LEU A 534 27.12 0.51 1.90
N PRO A 535 28.33 0.12 1.46
CA PRO A 535 28.48 -0.77 0.32
C PRO A 535 28.00 -2.20 0.64
N PRO A 536 27.55 -2.96 -0.38
CA PRO A 536 26.97 -4.29 -0.17
C PRO A 536 27.83 -5.28 0.63
N PRO A 537 29.15 -5.39 0.44
CA PRO A 537 29.97 -6.30 1.23
C PRO A 537 30.04 -5.96 2.73
N GLU A 538 29.80 -4.71 3.11
CA GLU A 538 29.89 -4.24 4.49
C GLU A 538 28.58 -4.38 5.25
N VAL A 539 27.44 -4.48 4.55
CA VAL A 539 26.11 -4.54 5.16
C VAL A 539 25.99 -5.68 6.17
N TRP A 540 26.62 -6.82 5.89
CA TRP A 540 26.60 -8.01 6.75
C TRP A 540 27.22 -7.79 8.14
N ASN A 541 28.09 -6.78 8.30
CA ASN A 541 28.69 -6.44 9.60
C ASN A 541 27.66 -5.91 10.59
N TYR A 542 26.52 -5.43 10.10
CA TYR A 542 25.43 -4.88 10.92
C TYR A 542 24.33 -5.90 11.18
N LEU A 543 24.48 -7.15 10.72
CA LEU A 543 23.66 -8.26 11.14
C LEU A 543 24.10 -8.71 12.54
N ILE A 544 23.26 -8.47 13.55
CA ILE A 544 23.55 -8.80 14.95
C ILE A 544 22.97 -10.17 15.32
N ASP A 545 23.43 -10.75 16.42
CA ASP A 545 23.03 -12.09 16.87
C ASP A 545 21.86 -12.09 17.88
N ARG A 546 21.49 -10.91 18.42
CA ARG A 546 20.39 -10.80 19.40
C ARG A 546 19.05 -10.97 18.69
N THR A 547 18.25 -11.95 19.09
CA THR A 547 16.87 -12.12 18.59
C THR A 547 16.02 -10.94 19.03
N VAL A 548 15.34 -10.29 18.08
CA VAL A 548 14.40 -9.22 18.39
C VAL A 548 13.11 -9.85 18.90
N ALA A 549 12.61 -9.41 20.06
CA ALA A 549 11.32 -9.86 20.59
C ALA A 549 10.12 -9.48 19.70
N TYR A 550 10.27 -8.44 18.87
CA TYR A 550 9.22 -7.88 18.02
C TYR A 550 9.34 -8.39 16.58
N ARG A 551 8.27 -9.04 16.07
CA ARG A 551 8.22 -9.56 14.69
C ARG A 551 8.11 -8.47 13.61
N HIS A 552 7.81 -7.23 13.97
CA HIS A 552 7.66 -6.10 13.04
C HIS A 552 8.41 -4.88 13.58
N ASN A 553 9.69 -4.76 13.23
CA ASN A 553 10.51 -3.60 13.54
C ASN A 553 11.29 -3.15 12.29
N ILE A 554 11.78 -1.90 12.26
CA ILE A 554 12.40 -1.29 11.07
C ILE A 554 13.64 -2.08 10.64
N TYR A 555 14.34 -2.69 11.60
CA TYR A 555 15.51 -3.52 11.36
C TYR A 555 15.23 -4.75 10.49
N LEU A 556 14.20 -5.54 10.82
CA LEU A 556 13.84 -6.72 10.04
C LEU A 556 13.29 -6.34 8.66
N GLU A 557 12.54 -5.24 8.58
CA GLU A 557 12.02 -4.73 7.29
C GLU A 557 13.15 -4.38 6.32
N PHE A 558 14.22 -3.74 6.81
CA PHE A 558 15.42 -3.47 6.02
C PHE A 558 15.97 -4.74 5.37
N TRP A 559 16.16 -5.81 6.15
CA TRP A 559 16.70 -7.07 5.64
C TRP A 559 15.77 -7.75 4.64
N HIS A 560 14.46 -7.67 4.83
CA HIS A 560 13.49 -8.21 3.88
C HIS A 560 13.54 -7.52 2.51
N ARG A 561 13.81 -6.22 2.49
CA ARG A 561 13.92 -5.37 1.29
C ARG A 561 15.35 -5.27 0.73
N LEU A 562 16.35 -5.88 1.38
CA LEU A 562 17.76 -5.76 0.99
C LEU A 562 17.97 -6.06 -0.50
N ILE A 563 17.41 -7.18 -0.97
CA ILE A 563 17.53 -7.64 -2.36
C ILE A 563 16.84 -6.66 -3.31
N ASP A 564 15.64 -6.21 -2.96
CA ASP A 564 14.82 -5.34 -3.80
C ASP A 564 15.41 -3.92 -3.92
N ARG A 565 16.25 -3.52 -2.95
CA ARG A 565 16.96 -2.24 -2.93
C ARG A 565 18.35 -2.27 -3.59
N SER A 566 18.83 -3.43 -3.99
CA SER A 566 20.15 -3.62 -4.58
C SER A 566 20.11 -3.49 -6.10
N GLN A 567 21.07 -2.77 -6.69
CA GLN A 567 21.29 -2.75 -8.14
C GLN A 567 21.89 -4.08 -8.62
N GLU A 568 21.85 -4.33 -9.93
CA GLU A 568 22.30 -5.60 -10.52
C GLU A 568 23.74 -5.95 -10.13
N ASN A 569 24.71 -5.02 -10.29
CA ASN A 569 26.10 -5.23 -9.87
C ASN A 569 26.26 -5.46 -8.36
N GLN A 570 25.41 -4.85 -7.54
CA GLN A 570 25.43 -4.98 -6.08
C GLN A 570 24.95 -6.36 -5.62
N ILE A 571 24.07 -7.02 -6.38
CA ILE A 571 23.65 -8.41 -6.09
C ILE A 571 24.84 -9.37 -6.11
N ARG A 572 25.75 -9.20 -7.08
CA ARG A 572 26.97 -10.01 -7.16
C ARG A 572 27.86 -9.80 -5.94
N GLU A 573 28.11 -8.55 -5.57
CA GLU A 573 28.92 -8.20 -4.40
C GLU A 573 28.32 -8.76 -3.09
N LEU A 574 26.99 -8.72 -2.94
CA LEU A 574 26.30 -9.33 -1.79
C LEU A 574 26.54 -10.85 -1.73
N LEU A 575 26.39 -11.54 -2.86
CA LEU A 575 26.56 -13.00 -2.94
C LEU A 575 27.98 -13.43 -2.65
N ASP A 576 28.96 -12.75 -3.25
CA ASP A 576 30.38 -13.06 -3.06
C ASP A 576 30.78 -12.82 -1.60
N SER A 577 30.36 -11.70 -1.01
CA SER A 577 30.61 -11.39 0.40
C SER A 577 29.91 -12.38 1.35
N LEU A 578 28.69 -12.79 1.03
CA LEU A 578 27.96 -13.80 1.79
C LEU A 578 28.65 -15.17 1.73
N CYS A 579 29.22 -15.54 0.58
CA CYS A 579 30.04 -16.75 0.45
C CYS A 579 31.28 -16.70 1.34
N ASP A 580 31.97 -15.55 1.40
CA ASP A 580 33.18 -15.40 2.21
C ASP A 580 32.90 -15.41 3.72
N ARG A 581 31.71 -14.98 4.12
CA ARG A 581 31.31 -14.83 5.53
C ARG A 581 30.23 -15.83 5.94
N SER A 582 30.03 -16.89 5.17
CA SER A 582 28.88 -17.81 5.33
C SER A 582 28.81 -18.42 6.73
N SER A 583 29.95 -18.73 7.35
CA SER A 583 30.05 -19.31 8.70
C SER A 583 29.59 -18.37 9.82
N VAL A 584 29.61 -17.05 9.58
CA VAL A 584 29.23 -16.03 10.57
C VAL A 584 27.84 -15.48 10.29
N VAL A 585 27.52 -15.26 9.00
CA VAL A 585 26.28 -14.58 8.59
C VAL A 585 25.08 -15.52 8.59
N ILE A 586 25.24 -16.76 8.10
CA ILE A 586 24.11 -17.69 7.97
C ILE A 586 23.48 -18.05 9.33
N PRO A 587 24.24 -18.35 10.40
CA PRO A 587 23.66 -18.60 11.72
C PRO A 587 22.82 -17.41 12.22
N LYS A 588 23.32 -16.18 12.03
CA LYS A 588 22.59 -14.97 12.44
C LYS A 588 21.31 -14.77 11.64
N LEU A 589 21.33 -15.02 10.33
CA LEU A 589 20.11 -14.99 9.50
C LEU A 589 19.09 -16.02 9.99
N ALA A 590 19.53 -17.21 10.39
CA ALA A 590 18.66 -18.24 10.94
C ALA A 590 18.03 -17.79 12.27
N ASN A 591 18.81 -17.18 13.17
CA ASN A 591 18.32 -16.67 14.46
C ASN A 591 17.20 -15.63 14.28
N HIS A 592 17.27 -14.80 13.23
CA HIS A 592 16.24 -13.80 12.88
C HIS A 592 15.11 -14.33 12.00
N ARG A 593 15.06 -15.64 11.69
CA ARG A 593 14.12 -16.23 10.71
C ARG A 593 14.20 -15.58 9.33
N LEU A 594 15.38 -15.09 8.95
CA LEU A 594 15.70 -14.46 7.66
C LEU A 594 16.39 -15.44 6.68
N SER A 595 16.32 -16.74 6.96
CA SER A 595 16.92 -17.80 6.12
C SER A 595 16.46 -17.78 4.65
N SER A 596 15.32 -17.18 4.35
CA SER A 596 14.79 -16.99 2.98
C SER A 596 15.61 -16.03 2.12
N ILE A 597 16.40 -15.13 2.73
CA ILE A 597 17.24 -14.19 1.97
C ILE A 597 18.26 -14.93 1.11
N VAL A 598 18.84 -16.02 1.61
CA VAL A 598 19.87 -16.79 0.91
C VAL A 598 19.36 -17.36 -0.43
N PRO A 599 18.27 -18.16 -0.49
CA PRO A 599 17.76 -18.66 -1.76
C PRO A 599 17.22 -17.56 -2.68
N ARG A 600 16.60 -16.49 -2.15
CA ARG A 600 16.14 -15.35 -2.97
C ARG A 600 17.31 -14.63 -3.64
N LEU A 601 18.37 -14.37 -2.89
CA LEU A 601 19.56 -13.69 -3.38
C LEU A 601 20.30 -14.56 -4.42
N LEU A 602 20.42 -15.87 -4.17
CA LEU A 602 20.99 -16.82 -5.12
C LEU A 602 20.17 -16.88 -6.41
N ALA A 603 18.84 -16.98 -6.33
CA ALA A 603 17.97 -16.98 -7.50
C ALA A 603 18.18 -15.74 -8.36
N ARG A 604 18.22 -14.55 -7.73
CA ARG A 604 18.43 -13.28 -8.43
C ARG A 604 19.84 -13.17 -9.03
N GLY A 605 20.87 -13.65 -8.34
CA GLY A 605 22.23 -13.65 -8.87
C GLY A 605 22.42 -14.58 -10.06
N LEU A 606 21.80 -15.77 -10.05
CA LEU A 606 21.86 -16.69 -11.18
C LEU A 606 21.16 -16.13 -12.43
N ASP A 607 20.02 -15.48 -12.24
CA ASP A 607 19.28 -14.81 -13.31
C ASP A 607 20.12 -13.71 -14.00
N LEU A 608 20.90 -12.95 -13.24
CA LEU A 608 21.70 -11.83 -13.74
C LEU A 608 23.07 -12.24 -14.27
N PHE A 609 23.79 -13.13 -13.58
CA PHE A 609 25.21 -13.39 -13.82
C PHE A 609 25.54 -14.86 -14.03
N GLY A 610 24.58 -15.76 -13.86
CA GLY A 610 24.86 -17.20 -13.82
C GLY A 610 25.50 -17.75 -15.11
N ASP A 611 25.16 -17.17 -16.27
CA ASP A 611 25.67 -17.60 -17.57
C ASP A 611 27.11 -17.10 -17.87
N GLU A 612 27.58 -16.07 -17.16
CA GLU A 612 28.91 -15.48 -17.33
C GLU A 612 29.96 -16.07 -16.39
N LEU A 613 29.53 -16.76 -15.33
CA LEU A 613 30.40 -17.29 -14.30
C LEU A 613 31.00 -18.65 -14.69
N ASP A 614 32.22 -18.89 -14.20
CA ASP A 614 32.82 -20.21 -14.30
C ASP A 614 32.17 -21.20 -13.31
N ILE A 615 32.44 -22.49 -13.51
CA ILE A 615 31.84 -23.56 -12.70
C ILE A 615 32.32 -23.49 -11.23
N SER A 616 33.53 -22.98 -10.96
CA SER A 616 34.07 -22.89 -9.61
C SER A 616 33.36 -21.80 -8.80
N ASP A 617 33.11 -20.65 -9.41
CA ASP A 617 32.39 -19.52 -8.82
C ASP A 617 30.91 -19.85 -8.64
N LEU A 618 30.26 -20.45 -9.64
CA LEU A 618 28.90 -20.97 -9.48
C LEU A 618 28.83 -21.99 -8.35
N TYR A 619 29.76 -22.93 -8.30
CA TYR A 619 29.83 -23.93 -7.23
C TYR A 619 30.00 -23.27 -5.85
N ARG A 620 30.82 -22.22 -5.75
CA ARG A 620 31.00 -21.42 -4.53
C ARG A 620 29.67 -20.80 -4.08
N TRP A 621 28.89 -20.19 -4.97
CA TRP A 621 27.56 -19.66 -4.64
C TRP A 621 26.60 -20.76 -4.15
N PHE A 622 26.58 -21.91 -4.82
CA PHE A 622 25.75 -23.05 -4.42
C PHE A 622 26.20 -23.72 -3.11
N LYS A 623 27.33 -23.33 -2.50
CA LYS A 623 27.66 -23.77 -1.13
C LYS A 623 26.76 -23.13 -0.08
N LEU A 624 26.12 -22.00 -0.37
CA LEU A 624 25.20 -21.31 0.54
C LEU A 624 23.89 -22.08 0.80
N VAL A 625 23.57 -23.05 -0.06
CA VAL A 625 22.35 -23.84 0.02
C VAL A 625 22.64 -25.34 0.10
N LYS A 626 21.77 -26.07 0.79
CA LYS A 626 21.75 -27.53 0.86
C LYS A 626 20.43 -28.05 0.29
N TYR A 627 20.45 -29.29 -0.18
CA TYR A 627 19.24 -29.99 -0.58
C TYR A 627 18.61 -30.67 0.64
N ASP A 628 17.37 -30.31 0.93
CA ASP A 628 16.57 -30.99 1.94
C ASP A 628 15.75 -32.12 1.27
N VAL A 629 15.98 -33.35 1.74
CA VAL A 629 15.30 -34.55 1.22
C VAL A 629 13.81 -34.52 1.55
N GLN A 630 13.45 -34.04 2.74
CA GLN A 630 12.07 -34.11 3.24
C GLN A 630 11.16 -33.22 2.41
N THR A 631 11.59 -31.99 2.18
CA THR A 631 10.84 -31.01 1.38
C THR A 631 11.09 -31.13 -0.11
N SER A 632 12.17 -31.81 -0.51
CA SER A 632 12.69 -31.74 -1.87
C SER A 632 12.87 -30.27 -2.29
N GLN A 633 13.50 -29.42 -1.47
CA GLN A 633 13.78 -27.99 -1.73
C GLN A 633 15.26 -27.66 -1.45
N LEU A 634 15.76 -26.57 -2.05
CA LEU A 634 17.03 -25.96 -1.63
C LEU A 634 16.75 -25.02 -0.46
N VAL A 635 17.50 -25.20 0.62
CA VAL A 635 17.36 -24.42 1.85
C VAL A 635 18.72 -23.89 2.30
N SER A 636 18.72 -22.84 3.12
CA SER A 636 19.95 -22.29 3.72
C SER A 636 20.67 -23.34 4.59
N LEU A 637 21.99 -23.20 4.76
CA LEU A 637 22.81 -24.18 5.50
C LEU A 637 22.31 -24.47 6.93
N ASP A 638 21.85 -23.45 7.66
CA ASP A 638 21.37 -23.55 9.05
C ASP A 638 19.85 -23.49 9.22
N SER A 639 19.06 -23.76 8.17
CA SER A 639 17.60 -23.79 8.32
C SER A 639 17.15 -24.99 9.18
N SER A 640 17.09 -24.82 10.50
CA SER A 640 16.23 -25.59 11.41
C SER A 640 14.78 -25.11 11.31
N ASP A 641 14.57 -23.93 10.71
CA ASP A 641 13.28 -23.29 10.51
C ASP A 641 12.41 -24.10 9.53
N ARG A 642 11.32 -24.63 10.08
CA ARG A 642 10.29 -25.40 9.38
C ARG A 642 9.23 -24.51 8.71
N SER A 643 9.52 -23.23 8.48
CA SER A 643 8.63 -22.29 7.79
C SER A 643 8.65 -22.49 6.26
N TYR A 644 8.11 -23.61 5.81
CA TYR A 644 8.28 -24.17 4.47
C TYR A 644 7.56 -23.45 3.31
N ASN A 645 6.81 -22.36 3.55
CA ASN A 645 5.93 -21.76 2.52
C ASN A 645 6.49 -20.51 1.81
N ARG A 646 7.53 -19.82 2.32
CA ARG A 646 7.98 -18.54 1.72
C ARG A 646 9.07 -18.65 0.63
N ASN A 647 9.68 -19.83 0.44
CA ASN A 647 10.82 -20.00 -0.48
C ASN A 647 10.47 -20.72 -1.80
N ASP A 648 9.20 -21.01 -2.08
CA ASP A 648 8.82 -21.85 -3.23
C ASP A 648 9.16 -21.18 -4.57
N GLU A 649 8.98 -19.86 -4.68
CA GLU A 649 9.28 -19.13 -5.92
C GLU A 649 10.78 -19.07 -6.22
N ALA A 650 11.62 -18.64 -5.27
CA ALA A 650 13.07 -18.63 -5.46
C ALA A 650 13.63 -20.03 -5.77
N ASN A 651 13.10 -21.07 -5.11
CA ASN A 651 13.45 -22.46 -5.40
C ASN A 651 13.07 -22.88 -6.82
N LYS A 652 11.87 -22.51 -7.28
CA LYS A 652 11.43 -22.76 -8.67
C LYS A 652 12.36 -22.06 -9.66
N THR A 653 12.71 -20.80 -9.42
CA THR A 653 13.61 -20.03 -10.29
C THR A 653 14.98 -20.70 -10.40
N ILE A 654 15.63 -21.05 -9.29
CA ILE A 654 16.93 -21.72 -9.30
C ILE A 654 16.88 -23.05 -10.07
N ARG A 655 15.79 -23.82 -9.89
CA ARG A 655 15.62 -25.12 -10.56
C ARG A 655 15.39 -25.00 -12.05
N ASN A 656 14.52 -24.08 -12.45
CA ASN A 656 14.25 -23.82 -13.86
C ASN A 656 15.54 -23.39 -14.54
N TRP A 657 16.28 -22.45 -13.93
CA TRP A 657 17.57 -21.99 -14.43
C TRP A 657 18.56 -23.15 -14.67
N LEU A 658 18.72 -24.06 -13.71
CA LEU A 658 19.57 -25.26 -13.86
C LEU A 658 19.06 -26.19 -14.97
N SER A 659 17.75 -26.42 -15.07
CA SER A 659 17.16 -27.36 -16.03
C SER A 659 17.29 -26.91 -17.48
N GLU A 660 17.27 -25.58 -17.72
CA GLU A 660 17.52 -24.99 -19.02
C GLU A 660 19.00 -25.10 -19.44
N ARG A 661 19.91 -25.22 -18.47
CA ARG A 661 21.37 -25.16 -18.66
C ARG A 661 22.04 -26.49 -18.33
N GLN A 662 21.64 -27.54 -19.04
CA GLN A 662 22.06 -28.92 -18.79
C GLN A 662 23.58 -29.13 -18.76
N ALA A 663 24.34 -28.40 -19.57
CA ALA A 663 25.81 -28.48 -19.59
C ALA A 663 26.43 -27.94 -18.28
N ILE A 664 25.96 -26.78 -17.81
CA ILE A 664 26.38 -26.18 -16.53
C ILE A 664 25.97 -27.09 -15.38
N GLN A 665 24.74 -27.62 -15.41
CA GLN A 665 24.24 -28.55 -14.38
C GLN A 665 25.12 -29.80 -14.27
N ARG A 666 25.51 -30.43 -15.39
CA ARG A 666 26.44 -31.57 -15.42
C ARG A 666 27.82 -31.22 -14.87
N ALA A 667 28.36 -30.07 -15.27
CA ALA A 667 29.66 -29.61 -14.83
C ALA A 667 29.69 -29.32 -13.32
N LEU A 668 28.62 -28.72 -12.76
CA LEU A 668 28.47 -28.50 -11.31
C LEU A 668 28.39 -29.81 -10.52
N ILE A 669 27.67 -30.80 -11.02
CA ILE A 669 27.57 -32.14 -10.40
C ILE A 669 28.95 -32.79 -10.33
N GLU A 670 29.67 -32.78 -11.44
CA GLU A 670 31.01 -33.35 -11.51
C GLU A 670 31.98 -32.60 -10.58
N HIS A 671 31.97 -31.27 -10.62
CA HIS A 671 32.81 -30.44 -9.77
C HIS A 671 32.55 -30.70 -8.28
N ASP A 672 31.30 -30.86 -7.85
CA ASP A 672 30.94 -31.21 -6.46
C ASP A 672 31.49 -32.57 -6.04
N LEU A 673 31.35 -33.59 -6.90
CA LEU A 673 31.83 -34.95 -6.64
C LEU A 673 33.35 -35.01 -6.54
N LEU A 674 34.06 -34.31 -7.42
CA LEU A 674 35.53 -34.26 -7.41
C LEU A 674 36.05 -33.47 -6.20
N THR A 675 35.43 -32.34 -5.87
CA THR A 675 35.86 -31.50 -4.74
C THR A 675 35.67 -32.20 -3.40
N GLN A 676 34.62 -33.02 -3.26
CA GLN A 676 34.27 -33.68 -2.01
C GLN A 676 34.71 -35.15 -1.93
N GLU A 677 35.55 -35.63 -2.85
CA GLU A 677 35.85 -37.06 -3.03
C GLU A 677 36.31 -37.77 -1.74
N SER A 678 37.13 -37.09 -0.93
CA SER A 678 37.63 -37.60 0.36
C SER A 678 36.57 -37.73 1.46
N ARG A 679 35.41 -37.10 1.29
CA ARG A 679 34.26 -37.10 2.23
C ARG A 679 33.09 -37.95 1.75
N ILE A 680 33.21 -38.58 0.58
CA ILE A 680 32.19 -39.51 0.05
C ILE A 680 32.33 -40.85 0.81
N SER A 681 32.07 -40.87 2.12
CA SER A 681 32.13 -42.11 2.91
C SER A 681 30.76 -42.73 3.18
N ASP A 682 29.68 -41.97 3.39
CA ASP A 682 28.34 -42.59 3.58
C ASP A 682 27.14 -41.65 3.34
N SER A 683 27.37 -40.41 2.93
CA SER A 683 26.30 -39.46 2.61
C SER A 683 25.72 -39.72 1.21
N GLY A 684 24.43 -40.07 1.15
CA GLY A 684 23.66 -40.21 -0.09
C GLY A 684 23.40 -38.89 -0.83
N MET A 685 23.93 -37.76 -0.35
CA MET A 685 23.43 -36.41 -0.62
C MET A 685 24.34 -35.52 -1.47
N ILE A 686 25.60 -35.92 -1.68
CA ILE A 686 26.58 -35.15 -2.46
C ILE A 686 26.15 -35.14 -3.94
N GLY A 687 26.13 -33.96 -4.57
CA GLY A 687 25.65 -33.72 -5.94
C GLY A 687 24.14 -33.75 -6.17
N LEU A 688 23.32 -34.29 -5.23
CA LEU A 688 21.85 -34.30 -5.36
C LEU A 688 21.23 -32.90 -5.42
N LYS A 689 21.89 -31.88 -4.85
CA LYS A 689 21.40 -30.50 -4.86
C LYS A 689 21.30 -29.89 -6.25
N PHE A 690 22.14 -30.35 -7.18
CA PHE A 690 22.12 -29.90 -8.57
C PHE A 690 21.19 -30.73 -9.46
N VAL A 691 20.85 -31.95 -9.04
CA VAL A 691 19.98 -32.87 -9.79
C VAL A 691 18.50 -32.66 -9.40
N GLY A 692 18.21 -32.57 -8.10
CA GLY A 692 16.85 -32.41 -7.58
C GLY A 692 15.87 -33.46 -8.12
N ARG A 693 14.66 -33.01 -8.48
CA ARG A 693 13.60 -33.84 -9.10
C ARG A 693 13.71 -33.95 -10.63
N ASN A 694 14.41 -33.03 -11.30
CA ASN A 694 14.47 -32.92 -12.75
C ASN A 694 15.93 -33.04 -13.22
N PRO A 695 16.44 -34.26 -13.44
CA PRO A 695 17.80 -34.45 -13.96
C PRO A 695 17.93 -33.93 -15.40
N PRO A 696 19.18 -33.62 -15.87
CA PRO A 696 19.42 -33.32 -17.28
C PRO A 696 18.91 -34.45 -18.20
N ALA A 697 18.55 -34.14 -19.44
CA ALA A 697 18.14 -35.19 -20.38
C ALA A 697 19.30 -36.19 -20.61
N GLY A 698 18.99 -37.49 -20.61
CA GLY A 698 19.98 -38.56 -20.75
C GLY A 698 20.98 -38.64 -19.59
N PHE A 699 20.62 -38.10 -18.41
CA PHE A 699 21.49 -37.99 -17.24
C PHE A 699 22.12 -39.33 -16.85
N ARG A 700 21.33 -40.41 -16.84
CA ARG A 700 21.84 -41.73 -16.42
C ARG A 700 22.91 -42.28 -17.35
N LEU A 701 22.72 -42.10 -18.66
CA LEU A 701 23.72 -42.49 -19.65
C LEU A 701 24.98 -41.63 -19.50
N TRP A 702 24.82 -40.31 -19.34
CA TRP A 702 25.93 -39.42 -19.06
C TRP A 702 26.71 -39.83 -17.80
N CYS A 703 26.02 -40.16 -16.70
CA CYS A 703 26.67 -40.63 -15.47
C CYS A 703 27.52 -41.87 -15.71
N LEU A 704 27.01 -42.86 -16.45
CA LEU A 704 27.75 -44.09 -16.69
C LEU A 704 28.96 -43.89 -17.62
N THR A 705 28.79 -43.11 -18.68
CA THR A 705 29.90 -42.73 -19.58
C THR A 705 30.98 -41.95 -18.81
N ARG A 706 30.57 -40.96 -17.99
CA ARG A 706 31.53 -40.18 -17.21
C ARG A 706 32.20 -40.98 -16.09
N ALA A 707 31.50 -41.95 -15.50
CA ALA A 707 32.09 -42.89 -14.55
C ALA A 707 33.20 -43.74 -15.18
N ALA A 708 33.02 -44.17 -16.43
CA ALA A 708 34.04 -44.89 -17.19
C ALA A 708 35.28 -44.02 -17.43
N GLU A 709 35.09 -42.74 -17.80
CA GLU A 709 36.18 -41.79 -18.07
C GLU A 709 36.95 -41.38 -16.80
N LEU A 710 36.26 -41.22 -15.67
CA LEU A 710 36.86 -40.87 -14.37
C LEU A 710 37.47 -42.07 -13.65
N TRP A 711 37.30 -43.28 -14.18
CA TRP A 711 37.82 -44.49 -13.57
C TRP A 711 39.35 -44.50 -13.57
N GLY A 712 39.94 -44.56 -12.38
CA GLY A 712 41.40 -44.51 -12.20
C GLY A 712 41.80 -43.40 -11.22
N PRO A 713 41.82 -42.12 -11.66
CA PRO A 713 42.20 -40.99 -10.81
C PRO A 713 41.15 -40.64 -9.75
N HIS A 714 39.86 -40.85 -10.03
CA HIS A 714 38.75 -40.46 -9.14
C HIS A 714 37.77 -41.61 -8.91
N GLN A 715 38.28 -42.72 -8.34
CA GLN A 715 37.51 -43.97 -8.21
C GLN A 715 36.25 -43.83 -7.36
N ILE A 716 36.22 -42.91 -6.39
CA ILE A 716 35.07 -42.77 -5.49
C ILE A 716 33.95 -41.99 -6.19
N ALA A 717 34.30 -40.91 -6.89
CA ALA A 717 33.36 -40.17 -7.73
C ALA A 717 32.81 -41.04 -8.87
N ALA A 718 33.68 -41.83 -9.53
CA ALA A 718 33.29 -42.75 -10.59
C ALA A 718 32.28 -43.81 -10.11
N LYS A 719 32.53 -44.43 -8.94
CA LYS A 719 31.56 -45.39 -8.33
C LYS A 719 30.21 -44.74 -8.04
N ARG A 720 30.20 -43.47 -7.61
CA ARG A 720 28.96 -42.74 -7.31
C ARG A 720 28.14 -42.48 -8.58
N LEU A 721 28.77 -41.98 -9.63
CA LEU A 721 28.13 -41.77 -10.93
C LEU A 721 27.60 -43.08 -11.52
N ALA A 722 28.39 -44.15 -11.46
CA ALA A 722 27.97 -45.48 -11.88
C ALA A 722 26.72 -45.95 -11.11
N TRP A 723 26.67 -45.72 -9.79
CA TRP A 723 25.50 -46.02 -8.96
C TRP A 723 24.25 -45.22 -9.35
N TRP A 724 24.37 -43.93 -9.67
CA TRP A 724 23.24 -43.13 -10.12
C TRP A 724 22.66 -43.56 -11.47
N SER A 725 23.46 -44.17 -12.34
CA SER A 725 22.98 -44.69 -13.63
C SER A 725 21.97 -45.85 -13.49
N VAL A 726 22.01 -46.56 -12.36
CA VAL A 726 21.25 -47.81 -12.10
C VAL A 726 20.33 -47.75 -10.87
N SER A 727 20.36 -46.65 -10.10
CA SER A 727 19.55 -46.49 -8.89
C SER A 727 18.06 -46.29 -9.22
N ILE A 728 17.20 -47.06 -8.54
CA ILE A 728 15.72 -46.95 -8.64
C ILE A 728 15.17 -45.82 -7.74
N LYS A 729 15.98 -45.27 -6.83
CA LYS A 729 15.55 -44.18 -5.93
C LYS A 729 15.49 -42.84 -6.67
N GLY A 730 14.29 -42.27 -6.79
CA GLY A 730 14.02 -40.92 -7.32
C GLY A 730 13.04 -40.92 -8.51
N ARG A 731 12.31 -39.81 -8.73
CA ARG A 731 11.47 -39.59 -9.93
C ARG A 731 12.32 -39.22 -11.16
N TRP A 732 13.44 -39.91 -11.37
CA TRP A 732 14.33 -39.69 -12.51
C TRP A 732 13.91 -40.56 -13.70
N GLU A 733 14.62 -40.46 -14.83
CA GLU A 733 14.48 -41.38 -15.97
C GLU A 733 14.55 -42.85 -15.51
N ASP A 734 14.05 -43.79 -16.31
CA ASP A 734 14.18 -45.22 -16.00
C ASP A 734 15.65 -45.62 -15.85
N PRO A 735 16.00 -46.49 -14.86
CA PRO A 735 17.35 -47.02 -14.72
C PRO A 735 17.87 -47.62 -16.03
N LEU A 736 19.17 -47.47 -16.29
CA LEU A 736 19.74 -48.11 -17.48
C LEU A 736 19.59 -49.63 -17.40
N PRO A 737 19.16 -50.30 -18.49
CA PRO A 737 19.08 -51.75 -18.55
C PRO A 737 20.43 -52.40 -18.25
N ASP A 738 20.42 -53.53 -17.52
CA ASP A 738 21.64 -54.21 -17.09
C ASP A 738 22.58 -54.57 -18.26
N HIS A 739 22.03 -54.94 -19.43
CA HIS A 739 22.81 -55.22 -20.64
C HIS A 739 23.55 -53.99 -21.19
N LYS A 740 22.95 -52.80 -21.07
CA LYS A 740 23.53 -51.54 -21.53
C LYS A 740 24.61 -51.04 -20.56
N VAL A 741 24.43 -51.33 -19.27
CA VAL A 741 25.45 -51.09 -18.25
C VAL A 741 26.67 -51.96 -18.51
N GLU A 742 26.47 -53.27 -18.70
CA GLU A 742 27.53 -54.24 -18.96
C GLU A 742 28.34 -53.87 -20.21
N GLN A 743 27.68 -53.44 -21.28
CA GLN A 743 28.34 -53.00 -22.52
C GLN A 743 29.34 -51.85 -22.32
N ILE A 744 29.06 -50.91 -21.42
CA ILE A 744 29.90 -49.72 -21.20
C ILE A 744 31.02 -50.01 -20.17
N VAL A 745 30.75 -50.87 -19.19
CA VAL A 745 31.71 -51.14 -18.09
C VAL A 745 32.57 -52.37 -18.34
N SER A 746 32.28 -53.19 -19.36
CA SER A 746 33.00 -54.44 -19.63
C SER A 746 34.49 -54.19 -19.72
N ASP A 747 34.94 -53.16 -20.41
CA ASP A 747 36.36 -52.95 -20.71
C ASP A 747 37.16 -52.33 -19.54
N ILE A 748 36.49 -52.05 -18.43
CA ILE A 748 37.06 -51.39 -17.25
C ILE A 748 36.98 -52.36 -16.05
N PRO A 749 38.07 -53.08 -15.71
CA PRO A 749 38.03 -54.20 -14.75
C PRO A 749 37.39 -53.87 -13.40
N GLY A 750 37.61 -52.66 -12.89
CA GLY A 750 37.07 -52.26 -11.60
C GLY A 750 35.60 -51.81 -11.61
N LEU A 751 35.10 -51.26 -12.72
CA LEU A 751 33.65 -51.05 -12.90
C LEU A 751 32.93 -52.36 -13.21
N ARG A 752 33.57 -53.29 -13.94
CA ARG A 752 33.08 -54.67 -14.14
C ARG A 752 32.87 -55.39 -12.80
N GLU A 753 33.86 -55.29 -11.90
CA GLU A 753 33.75 -55.87 -10.55
C GLU A 753 32.67 -55.18 -9.70
N TRP A 754 32.52 -53.85 -9.81
CA TRP A 754 31.41 -53.12 -9.19
C TRP A 754 30.05 -53.61 -9.71
N ASN A 755 29.88 -53.76 -11.03
CA ASN A 755 28.62 -54.20 -11.64
C ASN A 755 28.27 -55.64 -11.22
N ARG A 756 29.28 -56.52 -11.15
CA ARG A 756 29.13 -57.90 -10.65
C ARG A 756 28.62 -57.93 -9.20
N LYS A 757 29.22 -57.11 -8.31
CA LYS A 757 28.78 -56.99 -6.92
C LYS A 757 27.36 -56.42 -6.81
N ARG A 758 27.00 -55.45 -7.64
CA ARG A 758 25.64 -54.89 -7.69
C ARG A 758 24.61 -55.96 -8.05
N LEU A 759 24.86 -56.71 -9.11
CA LEU A 759 23.96 -57.77 -9.58
C LEU A 759 23.80 -58.88 -8.53
N SER A 760 24.88 -59.33 -7.90
CA SER A 760 24.79 -60.32 -6.81
C SER A 760 24.04 -59.82 -5.57
N SER A 761 24.04 -58.49 -5.35
CA SER A 761 23.32 -57.86 -4.23
C SER A 761 21.82 -57.69 -4.55
N LYS A 762 21.48 -57.48 -5.82
CA LYS A 762 20.10 -57.36 -6.32
C LYS A 762 19.34 -58.68 -6.13
N ASP A 763 19.96 -59.81 -6.44
CA ASP A 763 19.35 -61.14 -6.27
C ASP A 763 19.04 -61.45 -4.79
N ARG A 764 19.91 -61.00 -3.87
CA ARG A 764 19.73 -61.13 -2.42
C ARG A 764 18.66 -60.17 -1.89
N ALA A 765 18.63 -58.94 -2.41
CA ALA A 765 17.64 -57.93 -2.04
C ALA A 765 16.24 -58.26 -2.56
N GLU A 766 16.09 -58.92 -3.72
CA GLU A 766 14.79 -59.42 -4.22
C GLU A 766 14.21 -60.55 -3.34
N GLN A 767 15.06 -61.41 -2.79
CA GLN A 767 14.66 -62.41 -1.79
C GLN A 767 14.21 -61.76 -0.47
N GLU A 768 15.02 -60.84 0.08
CA GLU A 768 14.69 -60.10 1.31
C GLU A 768 13.46 -59.18 1.12
N HIS A 769 13.28 -58.58 -0.07
CA HIS A 769 12.13 -57.75 -0.41
C HIS A 769 10.84 -58.58 -0.51
N THR A 770 10.90 -59.82 -0.99
CA THR A 770 9.74 -60.73 -1.02
C THR A 770 9.32 -61.13 0.41
N GLU A 771 10.29 -61.42 1.28
CA GLU A 771 10.06 -61.70 2.70
C GLU A 771 9.52 -60.47 3.46
N TRP A 772 10.08 -59.28 3.19
CA TRP A 772 9.64 -58.03 3.78
C TRP A 772 8.30 -57.55 3.23
N SER A 773 7.98 -57.81 1.96
CA SER A 773 6.67 -57.51 1.35
C SER A 773 5.56 -58.37 1.95
N ASN A 774 5.84 -59.65 2.23
CA ASN A 774 4.92 -60.53 2.98
C ASN A 774 4.75 -60.07 4.43
N LYS A 775 5.83 -59.61 5.08
CA LYS A 775 5.78 -59.03 6.43
C LYS A 775 5.01 -57.71 6.48
N LEU A 776 5.16 -56.86 5.45
CA LEU A 776 4.41 -55.63 5.27
C LEU A 776 2.94 -55.88 4.94
N ALA A 777 2.60 -56.92 4.19
CA ALA A 777 1.21 -57.29 3.91
C ALA A 777 0.48 -57.63 5.23
N ASN A 778 1.10 -58.42 6.09
CA ASN A 778 0.56 -58.72 7.42
C ASN A 778 0.45 -57.49 8.33
N ILE A 779 1.41 -56.56 8.26
CA ILE A 779 1.34 -55.27 8.99
C ILE A 779 0.23 -54.38 8.41
N ARG A 780 0.06 -54.33 7.09
CA ARG A 780 -0.99 -53.56 6.41
C ARG A 780 -2.39 -54.09 6.71
N ASP A 781 -2.55 -55.40 6.82
CA ASP A 781 -3.83 -56.01 7.19
C ASP A 781 -4.16 -55.73 8.67
N ALA A 782 -3.16 -55.82 9.57
CA ALA A 782 -3.33 -55.43 10.98
C ALA A 782 -3.60 -53.92 11.16
N ASP A 783 -2.95 -53.06 10.38
CA ASP A 783 -3.19 -51.61 10.37
C ASP A 783 -4.56 -51.27 9.80
N ARG A 784 -5.04 -51.97 8.76
CA ARG A 784 -6.41 -51.83 8.24
C ARG A 784 -7.46 -52.19 9.28
N GLU A 785 -7.28 -53.30 9.99
CA GLU A 785 -8.20 -53.68 11.08
C GLU A 785 -8.18 -52.68 12.24
N ARG A 786 -6.99 -52.20 12.63
CA ARG A 786 -6.84 -51.17 13.65
C ARG A 786 -7.50 -49.86 13.22
N ARG A 787 -7.34 -49.48 11.94
CA ARG A 787 -7.90 -48.26 11.35
C ARG A 787 -9.42 -48.29 11.28
N GLN A 788 -10.00 -49.42 10.89
CA GLN A 788 -11.45 -49.60 10.90
C GLN A 788 -12.02 -49.46 12.32
N LYS A 789 -11.40 -50.08 13.32
CA LYS A 789 -11.82 -49.94 14.73
C LYS A 789 -11.73 -48.50 15.24
N GLU A 790 -10.69 -47.77 14.85
CA GLU A 790 -10.51 -46.36 15.19
C GLU A 790 -11.62 -45.48 14.58
N LEU A 791 -11.92 -45.65 13.30
CA LEU A 791 -13.01 -44.91 12.63
C LEU A 791 -14.39 -45.25 13.20
N GLU A 792 -14.64 -46.52 13.54
CA GLU A 792 -15.88 -46.95 14.20
C GLU A 792 -16.06 -46.25 15.56
N ALA A 793 -14.99 -46.12 16.34
CA ALA A 793 -15.01 -45.43 17.63
C ALA A 793 -15.29 -43.93 17.49
N ILE A 794 -14.71 -43.26 16.49
CA ILE A 794 -14.98 -41.84 16.20
C ILE A 794 -16.42 -41.67 15.71
N ARG A 795 -16.95 -42.58 14.88
CA ARG A 795 -18.36 -42.57 14.44
C ARG A 795 -19.35 -42.68 15.60
N GLN A 796 -19.05 -43.48 16.62
CA GLN A 796 -19.90 -43.61 17.81
C GLN A 796 -20.01 -42.30 18.62
N GLN A 797 -18.98 -41.45 18.58
CA GLN A 797 -18.95 -40.16 19.30
C GLN A 797 -19.39 -38.97 18.42
N LYS A 798 -19.97 -39.20 17.24
CA LYS A 798 -20.26 -38.15 16.25
C LYS A 798 -21.08 -36.97 16.79
N SER A 799 -22.06 -37.21 17.67
CA SER A 799 -22.88 -36.15 18.27
C SER A 799 -22.07 -35.30 19.27
N GLU A 800 -21.23 -35.93 20.07
CA GLU A 800 -20.33 -35.24 21.02
C GLU A 800 -19.22 -34.48 20.29
N LEU A 801 -18.75 -35.05 19.17
CA LEU A 801 -17.77 -34.43 18.28
C LEU A 801 -18.34 -33.17 17.65
N ALA A 802 -19.58 -33.20 17.15
CA ALA A 802 -20.25 -32.02 16.61
C ALA A 802 -20.50 -30.92 17.64
N ALA A 803 -20.71 -31.29 18.91
CA ALA A 803 -20.84 -30.34 20.02
C ALA A 803 -19.48 -29.85 20.57
N GLY A 804 -18.35 -30.35 20.05
CA GLY A 804 -17.01 -30.02 20.53
C GLY A 804 -16.70 -30.57 21.92
N ASN A 805 -17.46 -31.55 22.43
CA ASN A 805 -17.38 -32.09 23.80
C ASN A 805 -16.60 -33.41 23.93
N CYS A 806 -15.94 -33.85 22.85
CA CYS A 806 -15.08 -35.02 22.89
C CYS A 806 -13.84 -34.83 23.77
N VAL A 807 -13.16 -35.94 24.05
CA VAL A 807 -11.88 -35.95 24.76
C VAL A 807 -10.88 -35.02 24.06
N PRO A 808 -10.15 -34.15 24.79
CA PRO A 808 -9.28 -33.13 24.19
C PRO A 808 -8.23 -33.68 23.22
N ASP A 809 -7.70 -34.88 23.48
CA ASP A 809 -6.73 -35.56 22.60
C ASP A 809 -7.32 -35.86 21.21
N LEU A 810 -8.58 -36.30 21.14
CA LEU A 810 -9.24 -36.61 19.88
C LEU A 810 -9.47 -35.34 19.05
N LEU A 811 -9.94 -34.27 19.69
CA LEU A 811 -10.12 -32.98 19.04
C LEU A 811 -8.79 -32.43 18.54
N HIS A 812 -7.76 -32.46 19.38
CA HIS A 812 -6.40 -32.01 19.04
C HIS A 812 -5.84 -32.76 17.83
N HIS A 813 -6.00 -34.08 17.83
CA HIS A 813 -5.54 -34.95 16.74
C HIS A 813 -6.26 -34.65 15.43
N LEU A 814 -7.59 -34.53 15.44
CA LEU A 814 -8.37 -34.14 14.26
C LEU A 814 -8.02 -32.72 13.77
N ALA A 815 -7.80 -31.77 14.68
CA ALA A 815 -7.37 -30.42 14.32
C ALA A 815 -5.95 -30.41 13.74
N SER A 816 -5.06 -31.26 14.26
CA SER A 816 -3.73 -31.45 13.68
C SER A 816 -3.81 -31.92 12.24
N ILE A 817 -4.74 -32.83 11.91
CA ILE A 817 -4.99 -33.33 10.55
C ILE A 817 -5.62 -32.27 9.65
N TYR A 818 -6.53 -31.45 10.19
CA TYR A 818 -7.09 -30.29 9.48
C TYR A 818 -6.00 -29.31 9.03
N PHE A 819 -4.97 -29.09 9.86
CA PHE A 819 -3.87 -28.18 9.54
C PHE A 819 -2.70 -28.82 8.78
N ASP A 820 -2.49 -30.13 8.90
CA ASP A 820 -1.27 -30.80 8.42
C ASP A 820 -1.56 -31.79 7.28
N GLY A 821 -1.35 -31.32 6.04
CA GLY A 821 -1.62 -32.07 4.81
C GLY A 821 -0.60 -33.14 4.43
N PHE A 822 0.47 -33.34 5.22
CA PHE A 822 1.57 -34.25 4.86
C PHE A 822 1.17 -35.74 4.79
N ALA A 823 0.10 -36.15 5.48
CA ALA A 823 -0.33 -37.55 5.53
C ALA A 823 -1.44 -37.92 4.53
N THR A 824 -2.20 -36.95 4.00
CA THR A 824 -3.50 -37.20 3.35
C THR A 824 -3.65 -36.66 1.93
N GLY A 825 -2.69 -35.87 1.42
CA GLY A 825 -2.60 -35.48 0.01
C GLY A 825 -3.71 -34.56 -0.53
N GLY A 826 -4.61 -34.06 0.34
CA GLY A 826 -5.67 -33.11 -0.02
C GLY A 826 -5.15 -31.70 -0.30
N LYS A 827 -5.91 -30.89 -1.05
CA LYS A 827 -5.51 -29.53 -1.47
C LYS A 827 -5.91 -28.45 -0.47
N ASP A 828 -6.89 -28.73 0.38
CA ASP A 828 -7.47 -27.81 1.36
C ASP A 828 -7.73 -28.51 2.72
N PRO A 829 -7.81 -27.77 3.84
CA PRO A 829 -7.97 -28.33 5.20
C PRO A 829 -9.15 -29.31 5.35
N LYS A 830 -10.25 -29.03 4.67
CA LYS A 830 -11.44 -29.88 4.69
C LYS A 830 -11.19 -31.20 3.94
N SER A 831 -10.54 -31.13 2.78
CA SER A 831 -10.11 -32.33 2.05
C SER A 831 -9.11 -33.20 2.82
N HIS A 832 -8.32 -32.63 3.75
CA HIS A 832 -7.44 -33.40 4.64
C HIS A 832 -8.23 -34.25 5.62
N LEU A 833 -9.27 -33.67 6.24
CA LEU A 833 -10.18 -34.40 7.13
C LEU A 833 -10.98 -35.46 6.37
N GLU A 834 -11.51 -35.13 5.19
CA GLU A 834 -12.28 -36.07 4.37
C GLU A 834 -11.42 -37.27 3.93
N SER A 835 -10.18 -37.03 3.53
CA SER A 835 -9.21 -38.07 3.18
C SER A 835 -8.84 -38.94 4.40
N TYR A 836 -8.58 -38.33 5.56
CA TYR A 836 -8.30 -39.07 6.79
C TYR A 836 -9.49 -39.94 7.22
N LEU A 837 -10.70 -39.42 7.12
CA LEU A 837 -11.93 -40.11 7.51
C LEU A 837 -12.47 -41.04 6.41
N GLU A 838 -11.61 -41.46 5.47
CA GLU A 838 -11.93 -42.40 4.38
C GLU A 838 -13.16 -42.00 3.55
N GLY A 839 -13.36 -40.69 3.35
CA GLY A 839 -14.48 -40.14 2.57
C GLY A 839 -15.80 -40.01 3.34
N ASP A 840 -15.82 -40.22 4.65
CA ASP A 840 -17.01 -40.01 5.50
C ASP A 840 -17.31 -38.51 5.68
N MET A 841 -17.97 -37.93 4.67
CA MET A 841 -18.36 -36.51 4.63
C MET A 841 -19.21 -36.08 5.81
N SER A 842 -19.97 -37.02 6.40
CA SER A 842 -20.85 -36.70 7.51
C SER A 842 -20.07 -36.55 8.82
N LEU A 843 -19.04 -37.39 9.01
CA LEU A 843 -18.13 -37.28 10.14
C LEU A 843 -17.21 -36.07 10.01
N ALA A 844 -16.70 -35.77 8.81
CA ALA A 844 -15.92 -34.56 8.55
C ALA A 844 -16.70 -33.27 8.89
N ARG A 845 -17.98 -33.18 8.49
CA ARG A 845 -18.84 -32.05 8.88
C ARG A 845 -19.08 -31.96 10.39
N ALA A 846 -19.21 -33.10 11.08
CA ALA A 846 -19.35 -33.13 12.53
C ALA A 846 -18.07 -32.60 13.20
N THR A 847 -16.88 -32.98 12.72
CA THR A 847 -15.61 -32.44 13.20
C THR A 847 -15.52 -30.93 13.05
N LEU A 848 -15.88 -30.39 11.88
CA LEU A 848 -15.85 -28.93 11.63
C LEU A 848 -16.85 -28.18 12.52
N ALA A 849 -18.06 -28.72 12.73
CA ALA A 849 -19.03 -28.16 13.66
C ALA A 849 -18.51 -28.18 15.11
N GLY A 850 -17.79 -29.23 15.48
CA GLY A 850 -17.10 -29.35 16.76
C GLY A 850 -16.07 -28.25 16.99
N PHE A 851 -15.23 -27.97 15.98
CA PHE A 851 -14.26 -26.89 16.06
C PHE A 851 -14.93 -25.51 16.22
N ARG A 852 -16.00 -25.24 15.47
CA ARG A 852 -16.76 -23.97 15.60
C ARG A 852 -17.36 -23.81 17.00
N SER A 853 -17.92 -24.89 17.55
CA SER A 853 -18.49 -24.90 18.90
C SER A 853 -17.45 -24.59 20.00
N MET A 854 -16.15 -24.75 19.74
CA MET A 854 -15.09 -24.39 20.68
C MET A 854 -15.00 -22.87 20.93
N LEU A 855 -15.45 -22.05 19.99
CA LEU A 855 -15.37 -20.58 20.10
C LEU A 855 -16.28 -20.05 21.22
N ASP A 856 -17.38 -20.73 21.47
CA ASP A 856 -18.40 -20.37 22.47
C ASP A 856 -18.18 -21.05 23.83
N ARG A 857 -17.09 -21.81 24.01
CA ARG A 857 -16.79 -22.51 25.26
C ARG A 857 -16.19 -21.59 26.32
N ASP A 858 -16.79 -21.59 27.51
CA ASP A 858 -16.32 -20.80 28.65
C ASP A 858 -15.28 -21.51 29.52
N ASP A 859 -15.14 -22.83 29.39
CA ASP A 859 -14.28 -23.69 30.20
C ASP A 859 -12.85 -23.83 29.66
N LEU A 860 -12.54 -23.17 28.54
CA LEU A 860 -11.20 -23.14 27.95
C LEU A 860 -10.26 -22.19 28.72
N PRO A 861 -8.95 -22.48 28.74
CA PRO A 861 -8.01 -21.67 29.50
C PRO A 861 -8.00 -20.22 29.04
N ASP A 862 -7.80 -19.31 29.98
CA ASP A 862 -7.60 -17.90 29.68
C ASP A 862 -6.15 -17.59 29.32
N LEU A 863 -5.87 -16.34 28.96
CA LEU A 863 -4.55 -15.90 28.52
C LEU A 863 -3.46 -16.14 29.57
N ASP A 864 -3.76 -15.91 30.85
CA ASP A 864 -2.78 -16.10 31.94
C ASP A 864 -2.45 -17.59 32.12
N GLN A 865 -3.46 -18.46 32.03
CA GLN A 865 -3.28 -19.91 32.07
C GLN A 865 -2.52 -20.43 30.84
N ILE A 866 -2.77 -19.86 29.65
CA ILE A 866 -2.04 -20.18 28.42
C ILE A 866 -0.57 -19.79 28.55
N ALA A 867 -0.28 -18.58 29.05
CA ALA A 867 1.08 -18.10 29.28
C ALA A 867 1.82 -18.99 30.28
N HIS A 868 1.19 -19.32 31.42
CA HIS A 868 1.79 -20.21 32.43
C HIS A 868 2.06 -21.63 31.89
N LEU A 869 1.19 -22.17 31.02
CA LEU A 869 1.47 -23.45 30.36
C LEU A 869 2.70 -23.35 29.46
N HIS A 870 2.81 -22.27 28.69
CA HIS A 870 3.92 -22.04 27.77
C HIS A 870 5.26 -21.82 28.49
N GLU A 871 5.28 -21.06 29.60
CA GLU A 871 6.46 -20.91 30.47
C GLU A 871 7.01 -22.27 30.97
N ASN A 872 6.13 -23.26 31.11
CA ASN A 872 6.49 -24.61 31.53
C ASN A 872 6.74 -25.58 30.36
N ASN A 873 6.93 -25.07 29.14
CA ASN A 873 7.08 -25.85 27.90
C ASN A 873 5.90 -26.83 27.65
N LYS A 874 4.68 -26.44 28.02
CA LYS A 874 3.45 -27.20 27.79
C LYS A 874 2.47 -26.38 26.96
N MET A 875 1.61 -27.06 26.21
CA MET A 875 0.55 -26.43 25.41
C MET A 875 -0.79 -27.06 25.74
N SER A 876 -1.85 -26.25 25.72
CA SER A 876 -3.22 -26.76 25.81
C SER A 876 -3.58 -27.55 24.56
N LEU A 877 -4.16 -28.73 24.74
CA LEU A 877 -4.66 -29.55 23.63
C LEU A 877 -5.78 -28.86 22.85
N PHE A 878 -6.46 -27.89 23.46
CA PHE A 878 -7.51 -27.09 22.83
C PHE A 878 -7.01 -25.99 21.89
N ALA A 879 -5.71 -25.71 21.84
CA ALA A 879 -5.15 -24.65 21.00
C ALA A 879 -5.46 -24.88 19.50
N LEU A 880 -5.15 -26.07 18.97
CA LEU A 880 -5.40 -26.38 17.55
C LEU A 880 -6.90 -26.45 17.21
N PRO A 881 -7.76 -27.17 17.97
CA PRO A 881 -9.20 -27.19 17.70
C PRO A 881 -9.86 -25.81 17.70
N PHE A 882 -9.43 -24.94 18.62
CA PHE A 882 -9.95 -23.57 18.70
C PHE A 882 -9.57 -22.75 17.46
N LEU A 883 -8.30 -22.81 17.04
CA LEU A 883 -7.83 -22.13 15.83
C LEU A 883 -8.49 -22.67 14.56
N ALA A 884 -8.74 -23.99 14.48
CA ALA A 884 -9.46 -24.59 13.35
C ALA A 884 -10.90 -24.08 13.27
N GLY A 885 -11.55 -23.85 14.42
CA GLY A 885 -12.88 -23.26 14.49
C GLY A 885 -12.91 -21.83 13.96
N MET A 886 -11.87 -21.04 14.24
CA MET A 886 -11.74 -19.67 13.74
C MET A 886 -11.59 -19.61 12.21
N GLU A 887 -10.79 -20.50 11.61
CA GLU A 887 -10.61 -20.53 10.14
C GLU A 887 -11.90 -20.84 9.38
N GLU A 888 -12.78 -21.63 10.00
CA GLU A 888 -14.04 -22.09 9.41
C GLU A 888 -15.20 -21.08 9.51
N GLU A 889 -15.05 -20.02 10.30
CA GLU A 889 -16.07 -18.97 10.49
C GLU A 889 -15.88 -17.78 9.55
N ASN A 890 -16.89 -16.89 9.46
CA ASN A 890 -16.84 -15.70 8.62
C ASN A 890 -16.15 -14.51 9.31
N ASP A 891 -15.54 -13.60 8.52
CA ASP A 891 -14.74 -12.45 9.00
C ASP A 891 -15.50 -11.53 9.98
N SER A 892 -16.83 -11.49 9.92
CA SER A 892 -17.69 -10.74 10.85
C SER A 892 -17.68 -11.26 12.30
N LEU A 893 -17.15 -12.47 12.55
CA LEU A 893 -17.17 -13.09 13.87
C LEU A 893 -16.08 -12.55 14.81
N ILE A 894 -14.94 -12.12 14.27
CA ILE A 894 -13.84 -11.55 15.08
C ILE A 894 -14.33 -10.29 15.82
N ASP A 895 -15.15 -9.48 15.14
CA ASP A 895 -15.81 -8.31 15.71
C ASP A 895 -16.93 -8.65 16.71
N SER A 896 -17.51 -9.86 16.65
CA SER A 896 -18.54 -10.31 17.59
C SER A 896 -18.02 -11.14 18.77
N LEU A 897 -16.74 -11.56 18.76
CA LEU A 897 -16.14 -12.28 19.88
C LEU A 897 -16.07 -11.37 21.12
N SER A 898 -16.40 -11.94 22.29
CA SER A 898 -16.22 -11.27 23.58
C SER A 898 -14.74 -10.94 23.82
N GLU A 899 -14.46 -9.94 24.67
CA GLU A 899 -13.07 -9.57 25.00
C GLU A 899 -12.26 -10.76 25.52
N ARG A 900 -12.88 -11.63 26.32
CA ARG A 900 -12.29 -12.89 26.79
C ARG A 900 -11.97 -13.85 25.65
N GLY A 901 -12.87 -13.99 24.68
CA GLY A 901 -12.66 -14.80 23.48
C GLY A 901 -11.51 -14.29 22.60
N ARG A 902 -11.41 -12.97 22.43
CA ARG A 902 -10.31 -12.33 21.68
C ARG A 902 -8.95 -12.52 22.36
N ARG A 903 -8.88 -12.34 23.68
CA ARG A 903 -7.66 -12.59 24.48
C ARG A 903 -7.18 -14.04 24.36
N ARG A 904 -8.11 -14.98 24.44
CA ARG A 904 -7.84 -16.41 24.30
C ARG A 904 -7.35 -16.77 22.89
N ALA A 905 -8.00 -16.23 21.86
CA ALA A 905 -7.60 -16.41 20.47
C ALA A 905 -6.15 -15.94 20.24
N LEU A 906 -5.81 -14.74 20.73
CA LEU A 906 -4.45 -14.22 20.65
C LEU A 906 -3.45 -15.09 21.41
N GLY A 907 -3.78 -15.49 22.65
CA GLY A 907 -2.93 -16.34 23.47
C GLY A 907 -2.62 -17.67 22.80
N PHE A 908 -3.63 -18.38 22.28
CA PHE A 908 -3.41 -19.64 21.56
C PHE A 908 -2.60 -19.43 20.28
N TYR A 909 -2.87 -18.37 19.51
CA TYR A 909 -2.13 -18.06 18.29
C TYR A 909 -0.63 -17.84 18.56
N LEU A 910 -0.28 -17.11 19.63
CA LEU A 910 1.10 -16.79 19.97
C LEU A 910 1.92 -18.02 20.43
N VAL A 911 1.30 -18.96 21.14
CA VAL A 911 1.99 -20.13 21.71
C VAL A 911 2.04 -21.36 20.78
N THR A 912 1.32 -21.34 19.65
CA THR A 912 1.40 -22.42 18.66
C THR A 912 2.55 -22.21 17.67
N ASP A 913 3.56 -23.08 17.72
CA ASP A 913 4.77 -23.10 16.87
C ASP A 913 4.54 -23.51 15.40
N ARG A 914 3.29 -23.74 14.97
CA ARG A 914 3.01 -24.07 13.57
C ARG A 914 2.98 -22.78 12.73
N PRO A 915 3.58 -22.78 11.52
CA PRO A 915 3.37 -21.70 10.58
C PRO A 915 1.89 -21.76 10.18
N MET A 916 1.05 -20.95 10.81
CA MET A 916 -0.22 -20.62 10.18
C MET A 916 0.12 -20.05 8.81
N VAL A 917 -0.45 -20.71 7.83
CA VAL A 917 -0.32 -20.46 6.41
C VAL A 917 -0.55 -18.96 6.12
N PRO A 918 0.41 -18.24 5.54
CA PRO A 918 0.17 -16.91 4.96
C PRO A 918 -0.55 -17.02 3.60
N ALA A 919 -1.57 -17.88 3.49
CA ALA A 919 -2.31 -18.10 2.25
C ALA A 919 -3.83 -18.25 2.44
N THR A 920 -4.36 -17.83 3.59
CA THR A 920 -5.76 -17.38 3.66
C THR A 920 -5.76 -15.91 4.09
N PRO A 921 -6.57 -15.04 3.46
CA PRO A 921 -6.75 -13.64 3.87
C PRO A 921 -7.13 -13.45 5.36
N ARG A 922 -7.50 -14.53 6.06
CA ARG A 922 -8.06 -14.55 7.43
C ARG A 922 -7.01 -14.55 8.54
N GLY A 923 -5.90 -15.27 8.38
CA GLY A 923 -4.78 -15.23 9.33
C GLY A 923 -4.06 -13.87 9.34
N GLU A 924 -3.97 -13.23 8.17
CA GLU A 924 -3.54 -11.83 8.05
C GLU A 924 -4.54 -10.89 8.73
N ASN A 925 -5.85 -11.11 8.61
CA ASN A 925 -6.86 -10.29 9.30
C ASN A 925 -6.77 -10.37 10.83
N LEU A 926 -6.37 -11.50 11.45
CA LEU A 926 -6.18 -11.57 12.90
C LEU A 926 -4.95 -10.78 13.38
N VAL A 927 -3.82 -10.97 12.71
CA VAL A 927 -2.61 -10.20 13.02
C VAL A 927 -2.84 -8.72 12.69
N ASN A 928 -3.50 -8.39 11.57
CA ASN A 928 -3.85 -7.02 11.21
C ASN A 928 -4.92 -6.45 12.15
N LEU A 929 -5.90 -7.22 12.67
CA LEU A 929 -6.84 -6.69 13.66
C LEU A 929 -6.14 -6.21 14.93
N PHE A 930 -5.04 -6.87 15.30
CA PHE A 930 -4.24 -6.54 16.47
C PHE A 930 -3.01 -5.67 16.18
N ALA A 931 -2.51 -5.63 14.93
CA ALA A 931 -1.32 -4.88 14.51
C ALA A 931 -1.64 -3.59 13.74
N PHE A 932 -2.79 -3.51 13.04
CA PHE A 932 -3.25 -2.31 12.34
C PHE A 932 -4.07 -1.38 13.23
N ASN A 933 -4.44 -1.83 14.43
CA ASN A 933 -5.13 -1.03 15.43
C ASN A 933 -4.18 -0.58 16.55
N GLU A 934 -3.06 0.07 16.19
CA GLU A 934 -2.21 0.83 17.14
C GLU A 934 -3.03 1.85 17.97
N ARG A 935 -4.24 2.19 17.51
CA ARG A 935 -5.18 3.12 18.17
C ARG A 935 -5.83 2.59 19.46
N TYR A 936 -5.84 1.27 19.70
CA TYR A 936 -6.49 0.68 20.88
C TYR A 936 -5.78 -0.58 21.35
N HIS A 937 -4.59 -0.44 21.93
CA HIS A 937 -3.98 -1.53 22.71
C HIS A 937 -4.50 -1.46 24.16
N PRO A 938 -5.48 -2.30 24.55
CA PRO A 938 -5.86 -2.40 25.95
C PRO A 938 -4.67 -2.95 26.77
N PRO A 939 -4.53 -2.61 28.07
CA PRO A 939 -3.36 -2.95 28.90
C PRO A 939 -2.97 -4.44 28.96
N TRP A 940 -3.89 -5.33 28.61
CA TRP A 940 -3.62 -6.77 28.55
C TRP A 940 -2.86 -7.20 27.29
N TYR A 941 -2.86 -6.42 26.21
CA TYR A 941 -2.16 -6.73 24.95
C TYR A 941 -0.65 -6.76 25.15
N GLU A 942 -0.10 -5.79 25.89
CA GLU A 942 1.32 -5.80 26.29
C GLU A 942 1.67 -6.95 27.23
N LYS A 943 0.72 -7.40 28.07
CA LYS A 943 0.89 -8.58 28.95
C LYS A 943 0.85 -9.90 28.18
N ALA A 944 0.15 -9.95 27.04
CA ALA A 944 0.09 -11.11 26.15
C ALA A 944 1.35 -11.26 25.29
N LEU A 945 2.01 -10.14 24.98
CA LEU A 945 3.23 -10.09 24.16
C LEU A 945 4.52 -10.32 24.95
N LYS A 946 4.51 -10.02 26.26
CA LYS A 946 5.57 -10.37 27.21
C LYS A 946 5.46 -11.83 27.61
#